data_AF-A0AAW0L9H2-F1
#
_entry.id   AF-A0AAW0L9H2-F1
#
_cell.length_a   1.000
_cell.length_b   1.000
_cell.length_c   1.000
_cell.angle_alpha   90.00
_cell.angle_beta   90.00
_cell.angle_gamma   90.00
#
_symmetry.space_group_name_H-M   'P 1'
#
loop_
_entity.id
_entity.type
_entity.pdbx_description
1 polymer ?
#
loop_
_entity_poly.entity_id
_entity_poly.type
_entity_poly.pdbx_seq_one_letter_code
_entity_poly.pdbx_strand_id
1 'polypeptide(L)'
;MALVTQKVPQSRGDRHFFSSSDDNAMMKQIQGTHAPDGREVEVKPFLHIIEDIFKRAGFGIPGFIQGTQVQFESMEDKALHSSDISDMLDLLSYTISKISCEISCKCSGGGDAHVTTVAIFNVLTSYSWDAKLVLALAAFAVNYGEFWLVVQLYPTNPLAKSVAFLKQMPEILERAESLKPKFEALNNLIKAMLDVTKCIVEFKELPSQYITPDTPEMVAATAHIPTAVYWTIRSIVACASQIMGLIGMGHEYIAATTEAWELSSLAHKVNNIHSHLLKQITLCHQHIEEKRHIEAYLTLVRLFETPHIDNMKILKALIYAKEDQLPLFDGSSKKRASIELLRRKIVLLFITDLEIPQEELSILEQMYIESRHQQSRPESQYEVVWIPVVDKTTPWNADKQKQFDDLQGMMPWYSVFHPSQLDSAVIKYIKEVWHFTKKPILVVLDPQGKVVNQNAVHMMWIWGSVAYPFTSLREETLWREESWRIELLADTIDPVIFNWISDGKIICLFGGEDIEWVRKFTNTARSVANAANVPIEMLYVGKSNPRIKVKNNNSIIVAEKLSHHLPDLTLIWFFWVRLESMWHSKINHGKSVENDPIMQEIMTMLSFDGSEQGWAVICKGSGASEMAKAKGDTIWQALNDYEQWKGRVDEIDFVPALIEHLNKLHTPHHCNRLILPGLTGSIPEKVVCAECGRPMEKFIMYRCCTD
;
A
#
# COMPACT_ATOMS: atom_id res chain seq x y z
N MET A 1 24.26 -69.97 57.27
CA MET A 1 24.49 -70.96 56.19
C MET A 1 24.98 -70.22 54.97
N ALA A 2 26.11 -70.69 54.41
CA ALA A 2 26.71 -70.39 53.11
C ALA A 2 27.36 -69.00 52.83
N LEU A 3 28.64 -69.08 52.43
CA LEU A 3 29.56 -68.05 51.95
C LEU A 3 29.10 -67.35 50.65
N VAL A 4 29.47 -66.07 50.48
CA VAL A 4 29.93 -65.52 49.17
C VAL A 4 31.00 -64.42 49.39
N THR A 5 32.07 -64.54 48.62
CA THR A 5 33.34 -63.77 48.56
C THR A 5 33.25 -62.39 47.90
N GLN A 6 34.16 -61.49 48.29
CA GLN A 6 34.40 -60.15 47.71
C GLN A 6 34.78 -60.16 46.21
N LYS A 7 34.31 -59.15 45.47
CA LYS A 7 34.99 -58.59 44.27
C LYS A 7 34.83 -57.06 44.23
N VAL A 8 35.94 -56.39 43.95
CA VAL A 8 36.15 -54.93 43.81
C VAL A 8 35.32 -54.34 42.66
N PRO A 9 34.74 -53.13 42.77
CA PRO A 9 34.19 -52.42 41.61
C PRO A 9 35.31 -51.69 40.85
N GLN A 10 35.47 -52.06 39.58
CA GLN A 10 36.27 -51.38 38.56
C GLN A 10 35.69 -50.00 38.22
N SER A 11 36.58 -49.03 38.02
CA SER A 11 36.32 -47.68 37.55
C SER A 11 35.52 -47.65 36.24
N ARG A 12 34.38 -46.97 36.25
CA ARG A 12 33.67 -46.54 35.03
C ARG A 12 34.39 -45.32 34.47
N GLY A 13 34.88 -45.45 33.24
CA GLY A 13 35.46 -44.35 32.46
C GLY A 13 34.46 -43.26 32.14
N ASP A 14 34.99 -42.04 32.14
CA ASP A 14 34.30 -40.76 31.98
C ASP A 14 33.53 -40.62 30.66
N ARG A 15 32.27 -40.18 30.77
CA ARG A 15 31.51 -39.56 29.69
C ARG A 15 31.76 -38.06 29.74
N HIS A 16 32.59 -37.54 28.83
CA HIS A 16 32.75 -36.09 28.64
C HIS A 16 31.52 -35.49 27.94
N PHE A 17 30.61 -34.93 28.73
CA PHE A 17 29.70 -33.87 28.27
C PHE A 17 30.46 -32.54 28.36
N PHE A 18 30.64 -31.85 27.23
CA PHE A 18 31.30 -30.54 27.16
C PHE A 18 30.48 -29.46 27.92
N SER A 19 31.16 -28.65 28.74
CA SER A 19 30.55 -27.59 29.56
C SER A 19 30.47 -26.26 28.80
N SER A 20 29.49 -25.40 29.13
CA SER A 20 29.33 -24.05 28.53
C SER A 20 30.51 -23.10 28.78
N SER A 21 31.40 -23.44 29.72
CA SER A 21 32.64 -22.70 30.00
C SER A 21 33.71 -22.95 28.94
N ASP A 22 33.75 -24.15 28.35
CA ASP A 22 34.76 -24.54 27.36
C ASP A 22 34.49 -23.90 25.99
N ASP A 23 33.22 -23.77 25.61
CA ASP A 23 32.79 -23.06 24.39
C ASP A 23 33.22 -21.58 24.40
N ASN A 24 33.20 -20.92 25.57
CA ASN A 24 33.62 -19.51 25.70
C ASN A 24 35.15 -19.33 25.60
N ALA A 25 35.93 -20.25 26.16
CA ALA A 25 37.39 -20.22 26.06
C ALA A 25 37.85 -20.47 24.62
N MET A 26 37.23 -21.46 23.97
CA MET A 26 37.43 -21.77 22.55
C MET A 26 37.09 -20.58 21.65
N MET A 27 35.95 -19.93 21.86
CA MET A 27 35.56 -18.77 21.05
C MET A 27 36.50 -17.58 21.23
N LYS A 28 37.02 -17.33 22.44
CA LYS A 28 38.05 -16.30 22.67
C LYS A 28 39.35 -16.60 21.91
N GLN A 29 39.76 -17.87 21.85
CA GLN A 29 40.93 -18.28 21.07
C GLN A 29 40.72 -18.00 19.58
N ILE A 30 39.57 -18.38 19.03
CA ILE A 30 39.25 -18.14 17.61
C ILE A 30 39.16 -16.64 17.29
N GLN A 31 38.51 -15.85 18.15
CA GLN A 31 38.48 -14.40 17.99
C GLN A 31 39.88 -13.77 18.07
N GLY A 32 40.77 -14.31 18.91
CA GLY A 32 42.18 -13.88 18.98
C GLY A 32 42.98 -14.13 17.70
N THR A 33 42.55 -15.05 16.83
CA THR A 33 43.18 -15.27 15.51
C THR A 33 42.67 -14.30 14.42
N HIS A 34 41.69 -13.45 14.72
CA HIS A 34 41.12 -12.53 13.74
C HIS A 34 41.83 -11.18 13.76
N ALA A 35 42.72 -10.95 12.79
CA ALA A 35 43.40 -9.68 12.59
C ALA A 35 43.35 -9.28 11.10
N PRO A 36 42.19 -8.78 10.62
CA PRO A 36 42.02 -8.44 9.21
C PRO A 36 42.93 -7.25 8.82
N ASP A 37 43.60 -7.33 7.67
CA ASP A 37 44.54 -6.31 7.19
C ASP A 37 43.89 -5.25 6.28
N GLY A 38 42.56 -5.24 6.22
CA GLY A 38 41.76 -4.36 5.36
C GLY A 38 41.57 -4.86 3.93
N ARG A 39 42.09 -6.06 3.58
CA ARG A 39 41.80 -6.66 2.27
C ARG A 39 40.31 -6.96 2.12
N GLU A 40 39.75 -6.58 0.98
CA GLU A 40 38.42 -7.00 0.58
C GLU A 40 38.52 -8.06 -0.51
N VAL A 41 37.87 -9.20 -0.27
CA VAL A 41 37.75 -10.29 -1.24
C VAL A 41 36.31 -10.33 -1.71
N GLU A 42 36.11 -10.28 -3.03
CA GLU A 42 34.80 -10.52 -3.62
C GLU A 42 34.51 -12.03 -3.62
N VAL A 43 33.81 -12.50 -2.59
CA VAL A 43 33.62 -13.93 -2.33
C VAL A 43 32.53 -14.60 -3.17
N LYS A 44 31.63 -13.82 -3.79
CA LYS A 44 30.47 -14.32 -4.55
C LYS A 44 30.85 -15.23 -5.73
N PRO A 45 31.78 -14.86 -6.62
CA PRO A 45 32.18 -15.73 -7.73
C PRO A 45 32.70 -17.09 -7.25
N PHE A 46 33.50 -17.10 -6.19
CA PHE A 46 34.02 -18.33 -5.58
C PHE A 46 32.91 -19.19 -4.99
N LEU A 47 31.92 -18.57 -4.31
CA LEU A 47 30.77 -19.29 -3.77
C LEU A 47 29.96 -19.98 -4.86
N HIS A 48 29.79 -19.35 -6.04
CA HIS A 48 29.13 -19.97 -7.19
C HIS A 48 29.89 -21.19 -7.72
N ILE A 49 31.23 -21.12 -7.83
CA ILE A 49 32.08 -22.24 -8.25
C ILE A 49 31.98 -23.39 -7.24
N ILE A 50 32.04 -23.09 -5.94
CA ILE A 50 31.89 -24.06 -4.85
C ILE A 50 30.55 -24.78 -4.94
N GLU A 51 29.46 -24.04 -5.15
CA GLU A 51 28.13 -24.62 -5.33
C GLU A 51 28.03 -25.53 -6.54
N ASP A 52 28.63 -25.15 -7.67
CA ASP A 52 28.65 -25.97 -8.87
C ASP A 52 29.38 -27.29 -8.62
N ILE A 53 30.55 -27.26 -7.96
CA ILE A 53 31.30 -28.45 -7.57
C ILE A 53 30.42 -29.36 -6.69
N PHE A 54 29.81 -28.83 -5.63
CA PHE A 54 28.98 -29.66 -4.74
C PHE A 54 27.73 -30.21 -5.42
N LYS A 55 27.08 -29.44 -6.31
CA LYS A 55 25.93 -29.90 -7.10
C LYS A 55 26.33 -31.06 -8.02
N ARG A 56 27.44 -30.94 -8.75
CA ARG A 56 27.92 -31.98 -9.69
C ARG A 56 28.46 -33.23 -8.99
N ALA A 57 29.13 -33.04 -7.86
CA ALA A 57 29.63 -34.14 -7.03
C ALA A 57 28.53 -34.86 -6.23
N GLY A 58 27.32 -34.27 -6.10
CA GLY A 58 26.17 -34.87 -5.43
C GLY A 58 25.40 -35.93 -6.25
N PHE A 59 25.65 -36.03 -7.55
CA PHE A 59 25.05 -37.07 -8.40
C PHE A 59 25.82 -38.39 -8.22
N GLY A 60 25.17 -39.35 -7.57
CA GLY A 60 25.80 -40.55 -7.02
C GLY A 60 26.47 -41.51 -8.01
N ILE A 61 27.01 -42.58 -7.43
CA ILE A 61 27.79 -43.65 -8.07
C ILE A 61 27.08 -44.19 -9.34
N PRO A 62 27.79 -44.33 -10.49
CA PRO A 62 27.19 -44.83 -11.73
C PRO A 62 26.62 -46.25 -11.53
N GLY A 63 25.30 -46.38 -11.69
CA GLY A 63 24.54 -47.63 -11.50
C GLY A 63 23.18 -47.45 -10.80
N PHE A 64 22.94 -46.32 -10.13
CA PHE A 64 21.72 -46.08 -9.33
C PHE A 64 20.67 -45.14 -9.96
N ILE A 65 20.85 -44.67 -11.20
CA ILE A 65 19.83 -43.91 -11.93
C ILE A 65 19.64 -44.54 -13.31
N GLN A 66 18.58 -45.33 -13.46
CA GLN A 66 18.06 -45.69 -14.77
C GLN A 66 16.98 -44.67 -15.14
N GLY A 67 17.29 -43.85 -16.15
CA GLY A 67 16.33 -42.93 -16.77
C GLY A 67 16.41 -41.51 -16.24
N THR A 68 17.29 -40.71 -16.82
CA THR A 68 16.96 -39.53 -17.66
C THR A 68 18.31 -38.96 -18.13
N GLN A 69 18.60 -39.07 -19.42
CA GLN A 69 19.64 -38.24 -20.04
C GLN A 69 19.15 -36.79 -19.94
N VAL A 70 19.51 -36.10 -18.86
CA VAL A 70 19.37 -34.66 -18.78
C VAL A 70 20.57 -34.07 -19.52
N GLN A 71 20.30 -33.35 -20.61
CA GLN A 71 21.29 -32.56 -21.31
C GLN A 71 22.07 -31.72 -20.29
N PHE A 72 23.39 -31.85 -20.31
CA PHE A 72 24.27 -30.91 -19.62
C PHE A 72 24.04 -29.53 -20.24
N GLU A 73 23.29 -28.66 -19.58
CA GLU A 73 23.36 -27.23 -19.87
C GLU A 73 24.79 -26.78 -19.57
N SER A 74 25.51 -26.38 -20.62
CA SER A 74 26.80 -25.72 -20.50
C SER A 74 26.59 -24.50 -19.63
N MET A 75 27.35 -24.37 -18.54
CA MET A 75 27.60 -23.04 -17.98
C MET A 75 28.06 -22.17 -19.14
N GLU A 76 27.49 -20.98 -19.32
CA GLU A 76 28.04 -20.03 -20.27
C GLU A 76 29.51 -19.82 -19.89
N ASP A 77 30.43 -20.38 -20.69
CA ASP A 77 31.89 -20.29 -20.54
C ASP A 77 32.40 -18.85 -20.36
N LYS A 78 31.55 -17.85 -20.63
CA LYS A 78 31.83 -16.43 -20.46
C LYS A 78 32.01 -15.99 -19.00
N ALA A 79 31.43 -16.67 -18.01
CA ALA A 79 31.49 -16.25 -16.61
C ALA A 79 32.82 -16.60 -15.90
N LEU A 80 33.48 -17.71 -16.30
CA LEU A 80 34.77 -18.15 -15.74
C LEU A 80 35.99 -17.39 -16.33
N HIS A 81 35.79 -16.62 -17.40
CA HIS A 81 36.87 -15.99 -18.19
C HIS A 81 36.90 -14.46 -18.10
N SER A 82 36.26 -13.83 -17.11
CA SER A 82 36.55 -12.42 -16.82
C SER A 82 37.98 -12.30 -16.27
N SER A 83 38.79 -11.36 -16.78
CA SER A 83 40.19 -11.22 -16.35
C SER A 83 40.31 -11.00 -14.84
N ASP A 84 39.34 -10.28 -14.25
CA ASP A 84 39.33 -9.91 -12.84
C ASP A 84 39.15 -11.12 -11.89
N ILE A 85 38.36 -12.12 -12.29
CA ILE A 85 38.21 -13.38 -11.51
C ILE A 85 39.49 -14.22 -11.61
N SER A 86 40.14 -14.25 -12.79
CA SER A 86 41.38 -14.99 -13.02
C SER A 86 42.52 -14.45 -12.16
N ASP A 87 42.69 -13.13 -12.11
CA ASP A 87 43.76 -12.48 -11.33
C ASP A 87 43.56 -12.70 -9.82
N MET A 88 42.30 -12.71 -9.34
CA MET A 88 41.97 -12.99 -7.94
C MET A 88 42.16 -14.47 -7.58
N LEU A 89 41.84 -15.38 -8.52
CA LEU A 89 42.12 -16.81 -8.37
C LEU A 89 43.61 -17.07 -8.24
N ASP A 90 44.46 -16.41 -9.02
CA ASP A 90 45.92 -16.56 -8.93
C ASP A 90 46.46 -16.14 -7.56
N LEU A 91 45.90 -15.07 -6.98
CA LEU A 91 46.27 -14.60 -5.63
C LEU A 91 45.81 -15.56 -4.51
N LEU A 92 44.62 -16.15 -4.65
CA LEU A 92 44.00 -16.97 -3.60
C LEU A 92 44.31 -18.47 -3.73
N SER A 93 44.70 -18.93 -4.92
CA SER A 93 44.99 -20.34 -5.23
C SER A 93 46.03 -20.95 -4.29
N TYR A 94 47.11 -20.21 -4.00
CA TYR A 94 48.10 -20.67 -3.02
C TYR A 94 47.49 -20.87 -1.61
N THR A 95 46.61 -19.97 -1.19
CA THR A 95 45.95 -20.05 0.12
C THR A 95 44.95 -21.22 0.16
N ILE A 96 44.15 -21.39 -0.90
CA ILE A 96 43.21 -22.52 -1.06
C ILE A 96 43.98 -23.85 -1.05
N SER A 97 45.07 -23.95 -1.82
CA SER A 97 45.93 -25.14 -1.87
C SER A 97 46.56 -25.45 -0.51
N LYS A 98 47.06 -24.42 0.19
CA LYS A 98 47.63 -24.57 1.54
C LYS A 98 46.61 -25.11 2.55
N ILE A 99 45.39 -24.57 2.55
CA ILE A 99 44.30 -25.04 3.42
C ILE A 99 43.88 -26.46 3.04
N SER A 100 43.76 -26.74 1.74
CA SER A 100 43.43 -28.07 1.23
C SER A 100 44.44 -29.11 1.69
N CYS A 101 45.74 -28.78 1.62
CA CYS A 101 46.83 -29.62 2.11
C CYS A 101 46.77 -29.82 3.64
N GLU A 102 46.54 -28.74 4.42
CA GLU A 102 46.39 -28.84 5.88
C GLU A 102 45.23 -29.78 6.27
N ILE A 103 44.08 -29.64 5.59
CA ILE A 103 42.92 -30.51 5.75
C ILE A 103 43.31 -31.97 5.45
N SER A 104 43.90 -32.24 4.29
CA SER A 104 44.23 -33.61 3.85
C SER A 104 45.32 -34.27 4.69
N CYS A 105 46.34 -33.53 5.14
CA CYS A 105 47.47 -34.06 5.91
C CYS A 105 47.15 -34.31 7.39
N LYS A 106 46.28 -33.51 8.02
CA LYS A 106 45.95 -33.66 9.44
C LYS A 106 44.76 -34.58 9.69
N CYS A 107 43.89 -34.74 8.70
CA CYS A 107 42.72 -35.62 8.79
C CYS A 107 43.05 -37.11 8.56
N SER A 108 44.20 -37.45 7.99
CA SER A 108 44.60 -38.84 7.72
C SER A 108 45.18 -39.59 8.92
N GLY A 109 45.48 -38.91 10.03
CA GLY A 109 46.14 -39.47 11.22
C GLY A 109 45.31 -39.47 12.51
N GLY A 110 43.98 -39.26 12.44
CA GLY A 110 43.12 -39.18 13.63
C GLY A 110 43.39 -37.94 14.51
N GLY A 111 43.87 -36.84 13.91
CA GLY A 111 44.17 -35.59 14.63
C GLY A 111 42.92 -34.91 15.21
N ASP A 112 43.10 -34.13 16.27
CA ASP A 112 42.01 -33.37 16.90
C ASP A 112 41.42 -32.32 15.95
N ALA A 113 40.11 -32.43 15.68
CA ALA A 113 39.39 -31.55 14.76
C ALA A 113 39.45 -30.07 15.19
N HIS A 114 39.54 -29.79 16.50
CA HIS A 114 39.70 -28.42 16.98
C HIS A 114 41.06 -27.83 16.59
N VAL A 115 42.16 -28.56 16.80
CA VAL A 115 43.52 -28.12 16.41
C VAL A 115 43.61 -27.82 14.91
N THR A 116 43.08 -28.70 14.05
CA THR A 116 43.06 -28.46 12.60
C THR A 116 42.22 -27.23 12.24
N THR A 117 41.07 -27.04 12.90
CA THR A 117 40.24 -25.84 12.72
C THR A 117 41.01 -24.57 13.07
N VAL A 118 41.71 -24.54 14.21
CA VAL A 118 42.54 -23.39 14.62
C VAL A 118 43.70 -23.14 13.64
N ALA A 119 44.33 -24.18 13.10
CA ALA A 119 45.37 -24.05 12.09
C ALA A 119 44.85 -23.36 10.82
N ILE A 120 43.65 -23.72 10.35
CA ILE A 120 42.99 -23.05 9.23
C ILE A 120 42.74 -21.57 9.55
N PHE A 121 42.25 -21.25 10.75
CA PHE A 121 42.05 -19.85 11.18
C PHE A 121 43.35 -19.05 11.18
N ASN A 122 44.47 -19.64 11.64
CA ASN A 122 45.78 -18.99 11.62
C ASN A 122 46.27 -18.71 10.19
N VAL A 123 46.02 -19.60 9.23
CA VAL A 123 46.31 -19.36 7.81
C VAL A 123 45.47 -18.19 7.28
N LEU A 124 44.24 -18.05 7.76
CA LEU A 124 43.26 -17.07 7.30
C LEU A 124 43.20 -15.78 8.15
N THR A 125 44.18 -15.55 9.03
CA THR A 125 44.22 -14.46 10.02
C THR A 125 43.80 -13.11 9.43
N SER A 126 44.41 -12.73 8.30
CA SER A 126 44.27 -11.43 7.63
C SER A 126 42.97 -11.23 6.86
N TYR A 127 42.14 -12.27 6.70
CA TYR A 127 40.90 -12.20 5.95
C TYR A 127 39.70 -11.82 6.83
N SER A 128 38.68 -11.20 6.23
CA SER A 128 37.36 -11.00 6.85
C SER A 128 36.63 -12.32 7.09
N TRP A 129 35.66 -12.37 8.02
CA TRP A 129 34.96 -13.61 8.40
C TRP A 129 34.30 -14.35 7.23
N ASP A 130 33.66 -13.62 6.32
CA ASP A 130 33.08 -14.14 5.08
C ASP A 130 34.13 -14.75 4.15
N ALA A 131 35.27 -14.07 3.96
CA ALA A 131 36.37 -14.56 3.15
C ALA A 131 37.04 -15.78 3.78
N LYS A 132 37.22 -15.82 5.11
CA LYS A 132 37.72 -17.01 5.82
C LYS A 132 36.84 -18.23 5.48
N LEU A 133 35.54 -18.03 5.54
CA LEU A 133 34.56 -19.10 5.34
C LEU A 133 34.56 -19.62 3.90
N VAL A 134 34.53 -18.70 2.92
CA VAL A 134 34.53 -19.06 1.49
C VAL A 134 35.84 -19.72 1.09
N LEU A 135 36.98 -19.27 1.58
CA LEU A 135 38.29 -19.89 1.28
C LEU A 135 38.42 -21.29 1.87
N ALA A 136 37.92 -21.50 3.10
CA ALA A 136 37.90 -22.81 3.72
C ALA A 136 36.95 -23.77 2.97
N LEU A 137 35.77 -23.28 2.54
CA LEU A 137 34.85 -24.05 1.71
C LEU A 137 35.43 -24.36 0.33
N ALA A 138 36.15 -23.43 -0.30
CA ALA A 138 36.82 -23.64 -1.57
C ALA A 138 37.84 -24.77 -1.47
N ALA A 139 38.68 -24.74 -0.43
CA ALA A 139 39.67 -25.79 -0.18
C ALA A 139 39.02 -27.16 0.04
N PHE A 140 37.91 -27.20 0.78
CA PHE A 140 37.12 -28.42 0.94
C PHE A 140 36.46 -28.88 -0.37
N ALA A 141 35.92 -27.96 -1.17
CA ALA A 141 35.30 -28.26 -2.45
C ALA A 141 36.30 -28.88 -3.42
N VAL A 142 37.56 -28.44 -3.43
CA VAL A 142 38.64 -29.09 -4.21
C VAL A 142 38.82 -30.55 -3.77
N ASN A 143 39.02 -30.79 -2.47
CA ASN A 143 39.19 -32.16 -1.94
C ASN A 143 37.97 -33.06 -2.21
N TYR A 144 36.77 -32.51 -2.03
CA TYR A 144 35.50 -33.21 -2.27
C TYR A 144 35.30 -33.52 -3.75
N GLY A 145 35.56 -32.55 -4.63
CA GLY A 145 35.43 -32.68 -6.07
C GLY A 145 36.42 -33.69 -6.64
N GLU A 146 37.69 -33.65 -6.23
CA GLU A 146 38.69 -34.63 -6.64
C GLU A 146 38.31 -36.06 -6.25
N PHE A 147 37.77 -36.26 -5.04
CA PHE A 147 37.26 -37.55 -4.60
C PHE A 147 36.15 -38.05 -5.51
N TRP A 148 35.09 -37.25 -5.70
CA TRP A 148 33.93 -37.66 -6.50
C TRP A 148 34.23 -37.79 -7.99
N LEU A 149 35.16 -36.99 -8.53
CA LEU A 149 35.60 -37.10 -9.93
C LEU A 149 36.22 -38.48 -10.20
N VAL A 150 37.06 -38.97 -9.28
CA VAL A 150 37.65 -40.32 -9.39
C VAL A 150 36.58 -41.40 -9.26
N VAL A 151 35.65 -41.26 -8.30
CA VAL A 151 34.56 -42.22 -8.07
C VAL A 151 33.61 -42.30 -9.28
N GLN A 152 33.20 -41.16 -9.85
CA GLN A 152 32.28 -41.09 -10.98
C GLN A 152 32.90 -41.61 -12.28
N LEU A 153 34.19 -41.34 -12.51
CA LEU A 153 34.89 -41.77 -13.72
C LEU A 153 35.50 -43.17 -13.62
N TYR A 154 35.49 -43.79 -12.44
CA TYR A 154 36.04 -45.13 -12.21
C TYR A 154 35.57 -46.18 -13.23
N PRO A 155 34.29 -46.29 -13.62
CA PRO A 155 33.86 -47.35 -14.54
C PRO A 155 34.40 -47.17 -15.97
N THR A 156 34.58 -45.91 -16.41
CA THR A 156 34.78 -45.55 -17.82
C THR A 156 36.20 -45.08 -18.15
N ASN A 157 36.93 -44.51 -17.19
CA ASN A 157 38.21 -43.85 -17.45
C ASN A 157 39.41 -44.65 -16.87
N PRO A 158 40.37 -45.10 -17.71
CA PRO A 158 41.55 -45.85 -17.25
C PRO A 158 42.42 -45.11 -16.23
N LEU A 159 42.59 -43.79 -16.34
CA LEU A 159 43.34 -42.99 -15.38
C LEU A 159 42.64 -42.98 -14.02
N ALA A 160 41.32 -42.80 -14.00
CA ALA A 160 40.53 -42.85 -12.77
C ALA A 160 40.62 -44.24 -12.11
N LYS A 161 40.64 -45.34 -12.89
CA LYS A 161 40.87 -46.70 -12.38
C LYS A 161 42.22 -46.85 -11.69
N SER A 162 43.30 -46.37 -12.31
CA SER A 162 44.65 -46.43 -11.72
C SER A 162 44.75 -45.58 -10.44
N VAL A 163 44.18 -44.37 -10.43
CA VAL A 163 44.16 -43.50 -9.24
C VAL A 163 43.33 -44.12 -8.11
N ALA A 164 42.14 -44.65 -8.43
CA ALA A 164 41.28 -45.33 -7.47
C ALA A 164 41.96 -46.56 -6.85
N PHE A 165 42.70 -47.34 -7.64
CA PHE A 165 43.46 -48.50 -7.17
C PHE A 165 44.51 -48.10 -6.14
N LEU A 166 45.32 -47.07 -6.42
CA LEU A 166 46.34 -46.58 -5.49
C LEU A 166 45.73 -45.94 -4.23
N LYS A 167 44.54 -45.33 -4.35
CA LYS A 167 43.76 -44.79 -3.24
C LYS A 167 42.96 -45.86 -2.47
N GLN A 168 43.06 -47.14 -2.84
CA GLN A 168 42.32 -48.28 -2.25
C GLN A 168 40.78 -48.09 -2.28
N MET A 169 40.26 -47.41 -3.31
CA MET A 169 38.83 -47.14 -3.48
C MET A 169 37.92 -48.29 -4.00
N PRO A 170 38.41 -49.38 -4.64
CA PRO A 170 37.52 -50.43 -5.16
C PRO A 170 36.57 -51.05 -4.13
N GLU A 171 37.00 -51.19 -2.87
CA GLU A 171 36.17 -51.72 -1.78
C GLU A 171 35.03 -50.77 -1.37
N ILE A 172 35.22 -49.45 -1.52
CA ILE A 172 34.19 -48.43 -1.25
C ILE A 172 33.04 -48.59 -2.24
N LEU A 173 33.36 -48.88 -3.50
CA LEU A 173 32.39 -49.05 -4.57
C LEU A 173 31.56 -50.33 -4.39
N GLU A 174 32.18 -51.40 -3.87
CA GLU A 174 31.50 -52.67 -3.53
C GLU A 174 30.58 -52.53 -2.30
N ARG A 175 30.88 -51.62 -1.36
CA ARG A 175 30.10 -51.37 -0.13
C ARG A 175 29.15 -50.18 -0.22
N ALA A 176 28.94 -49.63 -1.41
CA ALA A 176 28.20 -48.39 -1.65
C ALA A 176 26.82 -48.32 -0.95
N GLU A 177 26.06 -49.42 -0.96
CA GLU A 177 24.74 -49.49 -0.32
C GLU A 177 24.80 -49.29 1.21
N SER A 178 25.83 -49.83 1.86
CA SER A 178 26.03 -49.70 3.31
C SER A 178 26.54 -48.31 3.74
N LEU A 179 27.15 -47.57 2.81
CA LEU A 179 27.69 -46.22 3.04
C LEU A 179 26.70 -45.12 2.71
N LYS A 180 25.55 -45.44 2.10
CA LYS A 180 24.51 -44.47 1.71
C LYS A 180 24.08 -43.53 2.85
N PRO A 181 23.78 -44.00 4.08
CA PRO A 181 23.41 -43.09 5.18
C PRO A 181 24.54 -42.12 5.57
N LYS A 182 25.81 -42.52 5.40
CA LYS A 182 26.97 -41.64 5.67
C LYS A 182 27.08 -40.55 4.61
N PHE A 183 26.91 -40.89 3.33
CA PHE A 183 26.89 -39.90 2.26
C PHE A 183 25.69 -38.95 2.36
N GLU A 184 24.53 -39.43 2.78
CA GLU A 184 23.37 -38.58 3.07
C GLU A 184 23.65 -37.60 4.23
N ALA A 185 24.24 -38.07 5.34
CA ALA A 185 24.64 -37.20 6.45
C ALA A 185 25.69 -36.17 6.02
N LEU A 186 26.65 -36.56 5.19
CA LEU A 186 27.66 -35.67 4.61
C LEU A 186 27.02 -34.58 3.73
N ASN A 187 26.15 -34.97 2.79
CA ASN A 187 25.46 -34.05 1.91
C ASN A 187 24.57 -33.06 2.68
N ASN A 188 23.88 -33.54 3.73
CA ASN A 188 23.07 -32.69 4.60
C ASN A 188 23.94 -31.65 5.34
N LEU A 189 25.12 -32.05 5.81
CA LEU A 189 26.05 -31.12 6.45
C LEU A 189 26.62 -30.12 5.43
N ILE A 190 27.03 -30.57 4.24
CA ILE A 190 27.50 -29.68 3.15
C ILE A 190 26.45 -28.62 2.81
N LYS A 191 25.18 -29.03 2.69
CA LYS A 191 24.08 -28.10 2.47
C LYS A 191 23.96 -27.08 3.59
N ALA A 192 23.98 -27.51 4.86
CA ALA A 192 23.92 -26.62 6.00
C ALA A 192 25.08 -25.61 6.04
N MET A 193 26.30 -26.06 5.69
CA MET A 193 27.48 -25.19 5.59
C MET A 193 27.35 -24.14 4.49
N LEU A 194 26.80 -24.52 3.32
CA LEU A 194 26.51 -23.58 2.23
C LEU A 194 25.46 -22.55 2.63
N ASP A 195 24.37 -22.98 3.27
CA ASP A 195 23.28 -22.09 3.68
C ASP A 195 23.78 -21.03 4.69
N VAL A 196 24.57 -21.43 5.70
CA VAL A 196 25.23 -20.48 6.62
C VAL A 196 26.15 -19.52 5.88
N THR A 197 26.94 -20.03 4.92
CA THR A 197 27.89 -19.21 4.17
C THR A 197 27.18 -18.15 3.34
N LYS A 198 26.12 -18.54 2.62
CA LYS A 198 25.27 -17.61 1.87
C LYS A 198 24.71 -16.52 2.75
N CYS A 199 24.18 -16.89 3.91
CA CYS A 199 23.60 -15.95 4.86
C CYS A 199 24.65 -14.94 5.38
N ILE A 200 25.86 -15.41 5.73
CA ILE A 200 26.96 -14.51 6.17
C ILE A 200 27.41 -13.57 5.05
N VAL A 201 27.51 -14.06 3.82
CA VAL A 201 27.86 -13.22 2.67
C VAL A 201 26.79 -12.15 2.44
N GLU A 202 25.51 -12.50 2.56
CA GLU A 202 24.40 -11.57 2.40
C GLU A 202 24.44 -10.41 3.43
N PHE A 203 24.83 -10.67 4.69
CA PHE A 203 25.01 -9.60 5.69
C PHE A 203 26.02 -8.52 5.27
N LYS A 204 27.09 -8.91 4.58
CA LYS A 204 28.13 -7.98 4.10
C LYS A 204 27.63 -7.11 2.95
N GLU A 205 26.62 -7.55 2.23
CA GLU A 205 26.06 -6.85 1.06
C GLU A 205 24.89 -5.92 1.40
N LEU A 206 24.50 -5.87 2.67
CA LEU A 206 23.44 -4.98 3.10
C LEU A 206 23.85 -3.51 2.83
N PRO A 207 22.93 -2.68 2.30
CA PRO A 207 23.23 -1.30 1.90
C PRO A 207 23.61 -0.43 3.10
N SER A 208 24.88 -0.02 3.16
CA SER A 208 25.46 0.75 4.27
C SER A 208 24.82 2.12 4.50
N GLN A 209 24.12 2.65 3.49
CA GLN A 209 23.33 3.89 3.61
C GLN A 209 22.13 3.77 4.56
N TYR A 210 21.57 2.55 4.73
CA TYR A 210 20.38 2.31 5.55
C TYR A 210 20.69 1.57 6.86
N ILE A 211 21.70 0.70 6.86
CA ILE A 211 22.09 -0.09 8.03
C ILE A 211 23.57 0.07 8.33
N THR A 212 23.91 0.34 9.59
CA THR A 212 25.29 0.53 10.04
C THR A 212 25.69 -0.62 10.97
N PRO A 213 27.00 -0.85 11.20
CA PRO A 213 27.48 -1.86 12.16
C PRO A 213 26.94 -1.69 13.59
N ASP A 214 26.53 -0.48 13.95
CA ASP A 214 26.05 -0.12 15.29
C ASP A 214 24.54 -0.38 15.49
N THR A 215 23.79 -0.76 14.44
CA THR A 215 22.36 -1.05 14.62
C THR A 215 22.18 -2.31 15.48
N PRO A 216 21.19 -2.36 16.40
CA PRO A 216 21.03 -3.49 17.32
C PRO A 216 20.94 -4.86 16.62
N GLU A 217 20.24 -4.91 15.48
CA GLU A 217 20.07 -6.10 14.65
C GLU A 217 21.42 -6.56 14.05
N MET A 218 22.22 -5.61 13.57
CA MET A 218 23.54 -5.88 13.03
C MET A 218 24.53 -6.28 14.13
N VAL A 219 24.51 -5.61 15.29
CA VAL A 219 25.33 -5.98 16.46
C VAL A 219 25.05 -7.42 16.90
N ALA A 220 23.77 -7.80 16.98
CA ALA A 220 23.36 -9.16 17.31
C ALA A 220 23.89 -10.16 16.26
N ALA A 221 23.75 -9.87 14.96
CA ALA A 221 24.28 -10.71 13.90
C ALA A 221 25.81 -10.85 14.00
N THR A 222 26.52 -9.73 14.11
CA THR A 222 28.00 -9.66 14.14
C THR A 222 28.59 -10.40 15.32
N ALA A 223 27.92 -10.41 16.48
CA ALA A 223 28.32 -11.20 17.64
C ALA A 223 28.26 -12.72 17.40
N HIS A 224 27.37 -13.19 16.51
CA HIS A 224 27.19 -14.60 16.19
C HIS A 224 28.01 -15.08 14.98
N ILE A 225 28.47 -14.17 14.10
CA ILE A 225 29.25 -14.51 12.91
C ILE A 225 30.52 -15.33 13.26
N PRO A 226 31.38 -14.95 14.23
CA PRO A 226 32.56 -15.74 14.56
C PRO A 226 32.24 -17.19 14.95
N THR A 227 31.17 -17.37 15.73
CA THR A 227 30.67 -18.69 16.15
C THR A 227 30.21 -19.50 14.94
N ALA A 228 29.47 -18.87 14.02
CA ALA A 228 29.01 -19.51 12.81
C ALA A 228 30.18 -19.94 11.90
N VAL A 229 31.16 -19.06 11.67
CA VAL A 229 32.35 -19.39 10.87
C VAL A 229 33.13 -20.54 11.52
N TYR A 230 33.31 -20.52 12.84
CA TYR A 230 33.99 -21.61 13.55
C TYR A 230 33.30 -22.97 13.35
N TRP A 231 31.99 -23.04 13.61
CA TRP A 231 31.26 -24.31 13.49
C TRP A 231 31.22 -24.80 12.04
N THR A 232 31.15 -23.90 11.06
CA THR A 232 31.22 -24.29 9.64
C THR A 232 32.60 -24.79 9.23
N ILE A 233 33.71 -24.14 9.64
CA ILE A 233 35.07 -24.64 9.36
C ILE A 233 35.34 -25.96 10.09
N ARG A 234 34.85 -26.10 11.32
CA ARG A 234 34.93 -27.38 12.04
C ARG A 234 34.14 -28.48 11.31
N SER A 235 32.99 -28.15 10.75
CA SER A 235 32.20 -29.07 9.92
C SER A 235 32.93 -29.44 8.62
N ILE A 236 33.65 -28.51 7.99
CA ILE A 236 34.54 -28.80 6.85
C ILE A 236 35.58 -29.86 7.25
N VAL A 237 36.25 -29.68 8.38
CA VAL A 237 37.27 -30.62 8.87
C VAL A 237 36.64 -31.99 9.11
N ALA A 238 35.47 -32.06 9.76
CA ALA A 238 34.76 -33.31 10.00
C ALA A 238 34.35 -34.02 8.69
N CYS A 239 33.81 -33.29 7.72
CA CYS A 239 33.50 -33.82 6.39
C CYS A 239 34.75 -34.38 5.69
N ALA A 240 35.86 -33.66 5.75
CA ALA A 240 37.11 -34.08 5.15
C ALA A 240 37.71 -35.32 5.84
N SER A 241 37.67 -35.40 7.17
CA SER A 241 38.07 -36.60 7.92
C SER A 241 37.26 -37.83 7.51
N GLN A 242 35.96 -37.68 7.27
CA GLN A 242 35.12 -38.78 6.81
C GLN A 242 35.49 -39.24 5.40
N ILE A 243 35.76 -38.32 4.47
CA ILE A 243 36.19 -38.66 3.11
C ILE A 243 37.57 -39.32 3.13
N MET A 244 38.50 -38.80 3.91
CA MET A 244 39.83 -39.38 4.06
C MET A 244 39.80 -40.73 4.76
N GLY A 245 38.90 -40.94 5.73
CA GLY A 245 38.68 -42.24 6.37
C GLY A 245 38.17 -43.30 5.39
N LEU A 246 37.49 -42.90 4.31
CA LEU A 246 37.13 -43.79 3.20
C LEU A 246 38.36 -44.11 2.32
N ILE A 247 39.38 -43.24 2.28
CA ILE A 247 40.58 -43.36 1.44
C ILE A 247 41.77 -43.82 2.28
N GLY A 248 42.11 -45.11 2.26
CA GLY A 248 43.42 -45.58 2.69
C GLY A 248 43.53 -46.31 4.04
N MET A 249 42.46 -46.89 4.58
CA MET A 249 42.56 -47.89 5.67
C MET A 249 41.91 -49.21 5.29
N GLY A 250 42.71 -50.13 4.77
CA GLY A 250 42.35 -51.53 4.64
C GLY A 250 42.08 -52.19 6.00
N HIS A 251 41.02 -52.99 6.04
CA HIS A 251 40.74 -54.11 6.96
C HIS A 251 40.46 -53.92 8.47
N GLU A 252 40.39 -52.71 9.05
CA GLU A 252 39.82 -52.53 10.42
C GLU A 252 38.74 -51.45 10.54
N TYR A 253 37.85 -51.35 9.55
CA TYR A 253 36.66 -50.49 9.67
C TYR A 253 35.51 -51.26 10.36
N ILE A 254 35.63 -51.49 11.68
CA ILE A 254 34.48 -51.90 12.49
C ILE A 254 33.49 -50.73 12.52
N ALA A 255 32.26 -51.03 12.11
CA ALA A 255 31.13 -50.12 12.06
C ALA A 255 31.02 -49.24 13.32
N ALA A 256 31.12 -47.92 13.14
CA ALA A 256 30.81 -46.95 14.18
C ALA A 256 29.65 -46.06 13.69
N THR A 257 28.44 -46.43 14.10
CA THR A 257 27.24 -45.56 14.06
C THR A 257 27.49 -44.18 14.71
N THR A 258 28.53 -44.08 15.53
CA THR A 258 29.06 -42.86 16.16
C THR A 258 29.52 -41.79 15.16
N GLU A 259 30.14 -42.15 14.04
CA GLU A 259 30.67 -41.19 13.05
C GLU A 259 29.57 -40.49 12.23
N ALA A 260 28.52 -41.23 11.83
CA ALA A 260 27.38 -40.66 11.12
C ALA A 260 26.52 -39.78 12.04
N TRP A 261 26.47 -40.12 13.34
CA TRP A 261 25.80 -39.34 14.36
C TRP A 261 26.52 -38.01 14.63
N GLU A 262 27.85 -37.98 14.59
CA GLU A 262 28.64 -36.75 14.69
C GLU A 262 28.37 -35.78 13.54
N LEU A 263 28.35 -36.25 12.28
CA LEU A 263 27.98 -35.41 11.13
C LEU A 263 26.54 -34.88 11.25
N SER A 264 25.62 -35.72 11.69
CA SER A 264 24.21 -35.33 11.87
C SER A 264 24.02 -34.31 13.00
N SER A 265 24.77 -34.47 14.10
CA SER A 265 24.82 -33.54 15.23
C SER A 265 25.39 -32.18 14.80
N LEU A 266 26.49 -32.18 14.03
CA LEU A 266 27.05 -30.97 13.44
C LEU A 266 26.07 -30.32 12.46
N ALA A 267 25.37 -31.09 11.62
CA ALA A 267 24.38 -30.56 10.70
C ALA A 267 23.23 -29.88 11.44
N HIS A 268 22.74 -30.49 12.52
CA HIS A 268 21.75 -29.87 13.39
C HIS A 268 22.28 -28.58 14.04
N LYS A 269 23.53 -28.57 14.52
CA LYS A 269 24.15 -27.37 15.13
C LYS A 269 24.31 -26.23 14.13
N VAL A 270 24.82 -26.51 12.93
CA VAL A 270 24.99 -25.53 11.85
C VAL A 270 23.64 -25.01 11.36
N ASN A 271 22.63 -25.88 11.23
CA ASN A 271 21.27 -25.47 10.86
C ASN A 271 20.60 -24.58 11.93
N ASN A 272 20.83 -24.84 13.22
CA ASN A 272 20.31 -23.96 14.28
C ASN A 272 20.97 -22.58 14.23
N ILE A 273 22.28 -22.52 13.96
CA ILE A 273 23.00 -21.26 13.73
C ILE A 273 22.43 -20.55 12.51
N HIS A 274 22.23 -21.26 11.39
CA HIS A 274 21.61 -20.72 10.18
C HIS A 274 20.23 -20.12 10.46
N SER A 275 19.36 -20.83 11.19
CA SER A 275 18.02 -20.33 11.55
C SER A 275 18.09 -19.03 12.34
N HIS A 276 19.06 -18.89 13.25
CA HIS A 276 19.24 -17.65 14.00
C HIS A 276 19.74 -16.50 13.12
N LEU A 277 20.74 -16.74 12.29
CA LEU A 277 21.25 -15.75 11.34
C LEU A 277 20.18 -15.32 10.34
N LEU A 278 19.37 -16.26 9.83
CA LEU A 278 18.26 -15.97 8.92
C LEU A 278 17.17 -15.10 9.58
N LYS A 279 16.91 -15.28 10.87
CA LYS A 279 16.01 -14.37 11.61
C LYS A 279 16.62 -12.97 11.69
N GLN A 280 17.91 -12.86 12.00
CA GLN A 280 18.58 -11.56 12.09
C GLN A 280 18.63 -10.83 10.74
N ILE A 281 18.87 -11.55 9.64
CA ILE A 281 18.91 -10.91 8.31
C ILE A 281 17.53 -10.42 7.88
N THR A 282 16.48 -11.16 8.24
CA THR A 282 15.09 -10.73 8.03
C THR A 282 14.79 -9.44 8.79
N LEU A 283 15.23 -9.32 10.04
CA LEU A 283 15.09 -8.09 10.84
C LEU A 283 15.88 -6.91 10.23
N CYS A 284 17.09 -7.17 9.72
CA CYS A 284 17.88 -6.16 9.03
C CYS A 284 17.16 -5.63 7.78
N HIS A 285 16.62 -6.52 6.94
CA HIS A 285 15.83 -6.13 5.77
C HIS A 285 14.59 -5.32 6.13
N GLN A 286 13.88 -5.70 7.21
CA GLN A 286 12.75 -4.92 7.72
C GLN A 286 13.17 -3.51 8.13
N HIS A 287 14.26 -3.37 8.90
CA HIS A 287 14.79 -2.07 9.30
C HIS A 287 15.20 -1.19 8.12
N ILE A 288 15.85 -1.79 7.11
CA ILE A 288 16.23 -1.10 5.88
C ILE A 288 15.00 -0.58 5.16
N GLU A 289 13.97 -1.40 5.00
CA GLU A 289 12.74 -1.02 4.32
C GLU A 289 11.99 0.09 5.08
N GLU A 290 11.93 0.03 6.41
CA GLU A 290 11.38 1.09 7.24
C GLU A 290 12.10 2.43 7.03
N LYS A 291 13.44 2.44 7.05
CA LYS A 291 14.21 3.67 6.79
C LYS A 291 14.01 4.19 5.37
N ARG A 292 13.97 3.31 4.38
CA ARG A 292 13.72 3.66 2.98
C ARG A 292 12.36 4.32 2.82
N HIS A 293 11.33 3.80 3.49
CA HIS A 293 10.00 4.40 3.51
C HIS A 293 9.99 5.78 4.20
N ILE A 294 10.71 5.95 5.31
CA ILE A 294 10.84 7.24 5.99
C ILE A 294 11.53 8.27 5.09
N GLU A 295 12.63 7.89 4.44
CA GLU A 295 13.36 8.78 3.53
C GLU A 295 12.52 9.17 2.32
N ALA A 296 11.80 8.22 1.71
CA ALA A 296 10.89 8.49 0.60
C ALA A 296 9.79 9.48 1.01
N TYR A 297 9.21 9.33 2.21
CA TYR A 297 8.22 10.25 2.77
C TYR A 297 8.80 11.65 2.99
N LEU A 298 9.97 11.76 3.63
CA LEU A 298 10.63 13.05 3.87
C LEU A 298 11.02 13.73 2.55
N THR A 299 11.41 12.96 1.55
CA THR A 299 11.69 13.45 0.20
C THR A 299 10.43 14.03 -0.43
N LEU A 300 9.28 13.35 -0.31
CA LEU A 300 7.99 13.88 -0.78
C LEU A 300 7.62 15.20 -0.09
N VAL A 301 7.77 15.28 1.24
CA VAL A 301 7.51 16.54 1.98
C VAL A 301 8.36 17.68 1.44
N ARG A 302 9.69 17.47 1.32
CA ARG A 302 10.60 18.48 0.76
C ARG A 302 10.27 18.86 -0.67
N LEU A 303 9.81 17.90 -1.49
CA LEU A 303 9.40 18.18 -2.86
C LEU A 303 8.20 19.13 -2.90
N PHE A 304 7.20 18.96 -2.05
CA PHE A 304 6.05 19.88 -2.02
C PHE A 304 6.36 21.26 -1.42
N GLU A 305 7.38 21.39 -0.58
CA GLU A 305 7.84 22.68 -0.04
C GLU A 305 8.72 23.47 -1.01
N THR A 306 9.36 22.78 -1.96
CA THR A 306 10.30 23.41 -2.91
C THR A 306 9.57 23.91 -4.16
N PRO A 307 9.92 25.11 -4.67
CA PRO A 307 9.35 25.61 -5.92
C PRO A 307 9.97 24.87 -7.11
N HIS A 308 9.14 24.54 -8.12
CA HIS A 308 9.56 23.84 -9.34
C HIS A 308 9.24 24.66 -10.60
N ILE A 309 9.94 24.34 -11.69
CA ILE A 309 9.71 24.94 -13.01
C ILE A 309 8.40 24.43 -13.61
N ASP A 310 8.07 23.15 -13.37
CA ASP A 310 6.83 22.50 -13.76
C ASP A 310 6.47 21.40 -12.75
N ASN A 311 5.26 20.86 -12.89
CA ASN A 311 4.69 19.83 -12.03
C ASN A 311 5.29 18.42 -12.21
N MET A 312 6.30 18.20 -13.07
CA MET A 312 6.78 16.84 -13.38
C MET A 312 7.48 16.14 -12.23
N LYS A 313 8.28 16.86 -11.44
CA LYS A 313 8.96 16.29 -10.26
C LYS A 313 7.96 15.76 -9.24
N ILE A 314 6.87 16.51 -9.02
CA ILE A 314 5.78 16.14 -8.12
C ILE A 314 5.02 14.93 -8.66
N LEU A 315 4.57 14.99 -9.92
CA LEU A 315 3.79 13.89 -10.50
C LEU A 315 4.58 12.57 -10.57
N LYS A 316 5.87 12.62 -10.90
CA LYS A 316 6.75 11.43 -10.92
C LYS A 316 7.06 10.88 -9.52
N ALA A 317 7.05 11.74 -8.50
CA ALA A 317 7.23 11.30 -7.12
C ALA A 317 5.94 10.68 -6.54
N LEU A 318 4.77 11.18 -6.93
CA LEU A 318 3.47 10.61 -6.56
C LEU A 318 3.17 9.30 -7.28
N ILE A 319 3.44 9.25 -8.59
CA ILE A 319 3.11 8.13 -9.47
C ILE A 319 4.42 7.51 -9.94
N TYR A 320 4.77 6.38 -9.33
CA TYR A 320 5.97 5.64 -9.68
C TYR A 320 5.88 5.13 -11.13
N ALA A 321 6.85 5.55 -11.94
CA ALA A 321 7.06 5.04 -13.28
C ALA A 321 8.52 4.59 -13.39
N LYS A 322 8.75 3.31 -13.69
CA LYS A 322 10.05 2.87 -14.22
C LYS A 322 10.26 3.55 -15.58
N GLU A 323 11.51 3.82 -15.96
CA GLU A 323 11.84 4.70 -17.10
C GLU A 323 11.15 4.32 -18.44
N ASP A 324 10.71 3.06 -18.62
CA ASP A 324 10.01 2.58 -19.82
C ASP A 324 8.49 2.32 -19.66
N GLN A 325 7.90 2.64 -18.50
CA GLN A 325 6.47 2.37 -18.24
C GLN A 325 5.61 3.63 -18.45
N LEU A 326 4.50 3.46 -19.19
CA LEU A 326 3.42 4.45 -19.26
C LEU A 326 2.52 4.29 -18.02
N PRO A 327 2.62 5.20 -17.03
CA PRO A 327 2.05 4.93 -15.72
C PRO A 327 0.56 5.29 -15.63
N LEU A 328 0.04 6.03 -16.61
CA LEU A 328 -1.35 6.43 -16.63
C LEU A 328 -2.17 5.54 -17.56
N PHE A 329 -3.47 5.49 -17.30
CA PHE A 329 -4.49 4.99 -18.20
C PHE A 329 -5.41 6.16 -18.58
N ASP A 330 -5.58 6.37 -19.88
CA ASP A 330 -6.49 7.37 -20.43
C ASP A 330 -7.89 6.76 -20.57
N GLY A 331 -8.82 7.26 -19.76
CA GLY A 331 -10.21 6.82 -19.74
C GLY A 331 -10.98 7.09 -21.04
N SER A 332 -10.56 8.08 -21.84
CA SER A 332 -11.21 8.39 -23.12
C SER A 332 -10.75 7.46 -24.24
N SER A 333 -9.44 7.24 -24.38
CA SER A 333 -8.89 6.36 -25.43
C SER A 333 -8.78 4.88 -25.02
N LYS A 334 -8.97 4.58 -23.74
CA LYS A 334 -8.79 3.27 -23.10
C LYS A 334 -7.38 2.68 -23.33
N LYS A 335 -6.36 3.55 -23.32
CA LYS A 335 -4.96 3.18 -23.56
C LYS A 335 -4.06 3.72 -22.46
N ARG A 336 -2.88 3.11 -22.32
CA ARG A 336 -1.85 3.66 -21.44
C ARG A 336 -1.32 4.99 -21.99
N ALA A 337 -1.04 5.92 -21.09
CA ALA A 337 -0.64 7.28 -21.39
C ALA A 337 0.60 7.70 -20.60
N SER A 338 1.35 8.66 -21.17
CA SER A 338 2.53 9.23 -20.52
C SER A 338 2.12 10.33 -19.54
N ILE A 339 2.83 10.38 -18.40
CA ILE A 339 2.66 11.46 -17.41
C ILE A 339 3.03 12.83 -17.98
N GLU A 340 3.82 12.86 -19.05
CA GLU A 340 4.25 14.08 -19.75
C GLU A 340 3.07 14.87 -20.36
N LEU A 341 1.91 14.22 -20.59
CA LEU A 341 0.70 14.88 -21.07
C LEU A 341 0.09 15.86 -20.03
N LEU A 342 0.50 15.75 -18.77
CA LEU A 342 0.04 16.58 -17.66
C LEU A 342 0.98 17.77 -17.39
N ARG A 343 2.08 17.88 -18.13
CA ARG A 343 3.13 18.90 -17.91
C ARG A 343 2.54 20.31 -18.03
N ARG A 344 2.77 21.15 -17.00
CA ARG A 344 2.30 22.55 -16.92
C ARG A 344 0.79 22.72 -17.03
N LYS A 345 0.01 21.68 -16.75
CA LYS A 345 -1.45 21.77 -16.63
C LYS A 345 -1.85 21.90 -15.16
N ILE A 346 -3.05 22.41 -14.92
CA ILE A 346 -3.72 22.25 -13.62
C ILE A 346 -4.21 20.81 -13.54
N VAL A 347 -3.82 20.10 -12.49
CA VAL A 347 -4.14 18.68 -12.30
C VAL A 347 -4.95 18.52 -11.02
N LEU A 348 -6.17 18.01 -11.17
CA LEU A 348 -7.06 17.64 -10.08
C LEU A 348 -6.84 16.15 -9.79
N LEU A 349 -6.19 15.84 -8.68
CA LEU A 349 -6.01 14.49 -8.19
C LEU A 349 -7.31 14.06 -7.49
N PHE A 350 -8.08 13.20 -8.15
CA PHE A 350 -9.27 12.58 -7.58
C PHE A 350 -8.82 11.39 -6.74
N ILE A 351 -8.81 11.56 -5.42
CA ILE A 351 -8.27 10.58 -4.47
C ILE A 351 -9.43 9.90 -3.76
N THR A 352 -9.53 8.58 -3.91
CA THR A 352 -10.59 7.75 -3.31
C THR A 352 -10.02 6.41 -2.85
N ASP A 353 -10.79 5.66 -2.06
CA ASP A 353 -10.64 4.21 -2.01
C ASP A 353 -11.42 3.57 -3.19
N LEU A 354 -11.69 2.26 -3.14
CA LEU A 354 -12.49 1.59 -4.17
C LEU A 354 -14.00 1.66 -3.89
N GLU A 355 -14.43 2.25 -2.77
CA GLU A 355 -15.83 2.35 -2.35
C GLU A 355 -16.40 3.74 -2.73
N ILE A 356 -16.48 4.01 -4.03
CA ILE A 356 -16.97 5.29 -4.56
C ILE A 356 -18.50 5.20 -4.75
N PRO A 357 -19.30 6.12 -4.17
CA PRO A 357 -20.73 6.23 -4.48
C PRO A 357 -20.96 6.47 -5.98
N GLN A 358 -21.89 5.72 -6.58
CA GLN A 358 -22.15 5.81 -8.02
C GLN A 358 -22.67 7.21 -8.39
N GLU A 359 -23.52 7.79 -7.54
CA GLU A 359 -24.10 9.11 -7.72
C GLU A 359 -23.00 10.20 -7.83
N GLU A 360 -21.98 10.10 -6.97
CA GLU A 360 -20.86 11.04 -6.96
C GLU A 360 -20.00 10.92 -8.21
N LEU A 361 -19.71 9.68 -8.63
CA LEU A 361 -18.94 9.42 -9.84
C LEU A 361 -19.67 9.93 -11.10
N SER A 362 -20.98 9.67 -11.21
CA SER A 362 -21.80 10.08 -12.35
C SER A 362 -21.90 11.61 -12.48
N ILE A 363 -22.07 12.34 -11.36
CA ILE A 363 -22.09 13.80 -11.40
C ILE A 363 -20.71 14.36 -11.80
N LEU A 364 -19.63 13.82 -11.24
CA LEU A 364 -18.29 14.27 -11.58
C LEU A 364 -17.95 13.98 -13.06
N GLU A 365 -18.36 12.81 -13.57
CA GLU A 365 -18.28 12.45 -14.99
C GLU A 365 -19.00 13.48 -15.87
N GLN A 366 -20.25 13.79 -15.54
CA GLN A 366 -21.04 14.78 -16.29
C GLN A 366 -20.35 16.15 -16.32
N MET A 367 -19.93 16.66 -15.16
CA MET A 367 -19.23 17.96 -15.07
C MET A 367 -17.94 17.98 -15.89
N TYR A 368 -17.19 16.88 -15.86
CA TYR A 368 -15.97 16.76 -16.65
C TYR A 368 -16.26 16.75 -18.15
N ILE A 369 -17.23 15.95 -18.62
CA ILE A 369 -17.62 15.87 -20.04
C ILE A 369 -18.12 17.23 -20.54
N GLU A 370 -18.95 17.93 -19.78
CA GLU A 370 -19.43 19.27 -20.11
C GLU A 370 -18.27 20.27 -20.28
N SER A 371 -17.26 20.22 -19.40
CA SER A 371 -16.04 21.03 -19.55
C SER A 371 -15.32 20.74 -20.87
N ARG A 372 -15.29 19.47 -21.29
CA ARG A 372 -14.63 19.01 -22.53
C ARG A 372 -15.38 19.40 -23.79
N HIS A 373 -16.69 19.60 -23.73
CA HIS A 373 -17.43 20.19 -24.85
C HIS A 373 -17.11 21.67 -25.07
N GLN A 374 -16.63 22.35 -24.03
CA GLN A 374 -16.29 23.78 -24.04
C GLN A 374 -14.78 24.02 -24.02
N GLN A 375 -13.98 23.20 -24.70
CA GLN A 375 -12.51 23.23 -24.65
C GLN A 375 -11.85 24.59 -24.95
N SER A 376 -12.49 25.48 -25.70
CA SER A 376 -11.96 26.82 -25.98
C SER A 376 -12.01 27.76 -24.77
N ARG A 377 -12.77 27.41 -23.73
CA ARG A 377 -12.91 28.20 -22.52
C ARG A 377 -11.69 28.02 -21.59
N PRO A 378 -11.19 29.09 -20.96
CA PRO A 378 -10.11 28.98 -19.99
C PRO A 378 -10.51 28.10 -18.80
N GLU A 379 -11.79 28.09 -18.42
CA GLU A 379 -12.34 27.29 -17.32
C GLU A 379 -12.20 25.77 -17.53
N SER A 380 -12.00 25.32 -18.78
CA SER A 380 -11.86 23.90 -19.13
C SER A 380 -10.41 23.41 -19.16
N GLN A 381 -9.43 24.27 -18.86
CA GLN A 381 -7.99 23.99 -19.00
C GLN A 381 -7.38 23.28 -17.78
N TYR A 382 -8.02 22.22 -17.30
CA TYR A 382 -7.55 21.36 -16.21
C TYR A 382 -7.69 19.88 -16.60
N GLU A 383 -6.92 18.99 -15.99
CA GLU A 383 -7.04 17.53 -16.14
C GLU A 383 -7.41 16.88 -14.81
N VAL A 384 -8.13 15.77 -14.86
CA VAL A 384 -8.41 14.94 -13.67
C VAL A 384 -7.56 13.67 -13.75
N VAL A 385 -6.96 13.28 -12.62
CA VAL A 385 -6.21 12.02 -12.47
C VAL A 385 -6.74 11.26 -11.27
N TRP A 386 -7.27 10.06 -11.48
CA TRP A 386 -7.71 9.19 -10.40
C TRP A 386 -6.52 8.50 -9.70
N ILE A 387 -6.47 8.65 -8.37
CA ILE A 387 -5.46 8.12 -7.45
C ILE A 387 -6.16 7.21 -6.42
N PRO A 388 -6.21 5.89 -6.67
CA PRO A 388 -6.84 4.90 -5.79
C PRO A 388 -5.93 4.60 -4.58
N VAL A 389 -6.32 5.05 -3.40
CA VAL A 389 -5.61 4.79 -2.14
C VAL A 389 -6.14 3.49 -1.52
N VAL A 390 -5.42 2.40 -1.78
CA VAL A 390 -5.77 1.07 -1.30
C VAL A 390 -4.92 0.66 -0.10
N ASP A 391 -5.53 -0.04 0.86
CA ASP A 391 -4.81 -0.56 2.02
C ASP A 391 -3.95 -1.78 1.64
N LYS A 392 -2.63 -1.59 1.65
CA LYS A 392 -1.63 -2.63 1.33
C LYS A 392 -1.52 -3.74 2.37
N THR A 393 -2.11 -3.59 3.56
CA THR A 393 -2.17 -4.68 4.56
C THR A 393 -3.08 -5.81 4.11
N THR A 394 -4.06 -5.51 3.27
CA THR A 394 -4.99 -6.48 2.72
C THR A 394 -4.49 -6.97 1.36
N PRO A 395 -4.41 -8.30 1.11
CA PRO A 395 -3.96 -8.82 -0.17
C PRO A 395 -4.78 -8.27 -1.35
N TRP A 396 -4.10 -8.06 -2.47
CA TRP A 396 -4.74 -7.76 -3.75
C TRP A 396 -5.31 -9.07 -4.32
N ASN A 397 -6.63 -9.15 -4.47
CA ASN A 397 -7.34 -10.34 -4.95
C ASN A 397 -8.10 -10.04 -6.26
N ALA A 398 -8.66 -11.09 -6.87
CA ALA A 398 -9.39 -10.97 -8.13
C ALA A 398 -10.63 -10.04 -8.02
N ASP A 399 -11.30 -10.03 -6.87
CA ASP A 399 -12.49 -9.19 -6.65
C ASP A 399 -12.13 -7.69 -6.64
N LYS A 400 -11.06 -7.31 -5.93
CA LYS A 400 -10.55 -5.93 -5.94
C LYS A 400 -10.04 -5.52 -7.30
N GLN A 401 -9.39 -6.43 -8.04
CA GLN A 401 -8.95 -6.16 -9.40
C GLN A 401 -10.15 -5.84 -10.29
N LYS A 402 -11.19 -6.66 -10.24
CA LYS A 402 -12.43 -6.43 -11.00
C LYS A 402 -13.09 -5.11 -10.61
N GLN A 403 -13.23 -4.83 -9.31
CA GLN A 403 -13.81 -3.57 -8.83
C GLN A 403 -13.00 -2.35 -9.32
N PHE A 404 -11.67 -2.43 -9.30
CA PHE A 404 -10.80 -1.39 -9.84
C PHE A 404 -11.01 -1.20 -11.34
N ASP A 405 -11.04 -2.29 -12.12
CA ASP A 405 -11.22 -2.25 -13.57
C ASP A 405 -12.60 -1.69 -13.96
N ASP A 406 -13.65 -2.07 -13.24
CA ASP A 406 -15.02 -1.56 -13.44
C ASP A 406 -15.08 -0.05 -13.20
N LEU A 407 -14.50 0.45 -12.09
CA LEU A 407 -14.41 1.88 -11.79
C LEU A 407 -13.56 2.65 -12.80
N GLN A 408 -12.37 2.14 -13.14
CA GLN A 408 -11.49 2.75 -14.15
C GLN A 408 -12.17 2.81 -15.53
N GLY A 409 -12.96 1.80 -15.85
CA GLY A 409 -13.73 1.69 -17.09
C GLY A 409 -14.80 2.77 -17.24
N MET A 410 -15.40 3.21 -16.13
CA MET A 410 -16.41 4.28 -16.12
C MET A 410 -15.82 5.68 -16.22
N MET A 411 -14.56 5.88 -15.85
CA MET A 411 -13.96 7.22 -15.82
C MET A 411 -13.54 7.71 -17.22
N PRO A 412 -13.90 8.94 -17.63
CA PRO A 412 -13.46 9.52 -18.91
C PRO A 412 -12.08 10.20 -18.83
N TRP A 413 -11.57 10.44 -17.63
CA TRP A 413 -10.31 11.13 -17.36
C TRP A 413 -9.12 10.17 -17.16
N TYR A 414 -7.95 10.69 -16.80
CA TYR A 414 -6.77 9.87 -16.55
C TYR A 414 -6.87 9.14 -15.21
N SER A 415 -6.25 7.98 -15.10
CA SER A 415 -6.07 7.27 -13.83
C SER A 415 -4.65 6.71 -13.76
N VAL A 416 -4.16 6.39 -12.57
CA VAL A 416 -3.00 5.47 -12.50
C VAL A 416 -3.39 4.14 -13.12
N PHE A 417 -2.48 3.53 -13.87
CA PHE A 417 -2.74 2.26 -14.53
C PHE A 417 -3.03 1.14 -13.52
N HIS A 418 -2.34 1.14 -12.37
CA HIS A 418 -2.58 0.18 -11.29
C HIS A 418 -2.19 0.77 -9.92
N PRO A 419 -2.89 0.46 -8.81
CA PRO A 419 -2.59 1.03 -7.49
C PRO A 419 -1.17 0.74 -6.97
N SER A 420 -0.50 -0.30 -7.49
CA SER A 420 0.91 -0.60 -7.16
C SER A 420 1.90 0.49 -7.62
N GLN A 421 1.47 1.43 -8.45
CA GLN A 421 2.27 2.59 -8.86
C GLN A 421 2.31 3.68 -7.78
N LEU A 422 1.55 3.52 -6.70
CA LEU A 422 1.62 4.41 -5.55
C LEU A 422 2.50 3.77 -4.47
N ASP A 423 3.61 4.44 -4.13
CA ASP A 423 4.47 3.99 -3.04
C ASP A 423 3.75 4.12 -1.68
N SER A 424 4.16 3.31 -0.71
CA SER A 424 3.60 3.38 0.65
C SER A 424 3.83 4.75 1.30
N ALA A 425 4.94 5.41 0.99
CA ALA A 425 5.22 6.78 1.43
C ALA A 425 4.24 7.80 0.84
N VAL A 426 3.82 7.63 -0.43
CA VAL A 426 2.81 8.47 -1.09
C VAL A 426 1.46 8.29 -0.40
N ILE A 427 1.04 7.04 -0.16
CA ILE A 427 -0.20 6.74 0.55
C ILE A 427 -0.19 7.35 1.96
N LYS A 428 0.94 7.22 2.68
CA LYS A 428 1.11 7.84 3.99
C LYS A 428 0.98 9.36 3.91
N TYR A 429 1.63 10.00 2.94
CA TYR A 429 1.55 11.45 2.72
C TYR A 429 0.12 11.91 2.44
N ILE A 430 -0.61 11.20 1.57
CA ILE A 430 -2.02 11.49 1.27
C ILE A 430 -2.89 11.41 2.53
N LYS A 431 -2.67 10.40 3.38
CA LYS A 431 -3.44 10.23 4.63
C LYS A 431 -3.09 11.27 5.69
N GLU A 432 -1.80 11.56 5.90
CA GLU A 432 -1.35 12.42 7.00
C GLU A 432 -1.40 13.91 6.65
N VAL A 433 -1.03 14.29 5.43
CA VAL A 433 -0.89 15.69 5.00
C VAL A 433 -2.12 16.21 4.28
N TRP A 434 -2.75 15.38 3.44
CA TRP A 434 -4.02 15.74 2.77
C TRP A 434 -5.26 15.21 3.50
N HIS A 435 -5.06 14.59 4.68
CA HIS A 435 -6.11 14.15 5.59
C HIS A 435 -7.14 13.21 4.94
N PHE A 436 -6.70 12.41 3.96
CA PHE A 436 -7.55 11.37 3.37
C PHE A 436 -7.82 10.25 4.38
N THR A 437 -9.10 9.94 4.59
CA THR A 437 -9.53 8.85 5.49
C THR A 437 -10.29 7.78 4.74
N LYS A 438 -11.37 8.16 4.05
CA LYS A 438 -12.18 7.31 3.14
C LYS A 438 -12.96 8.12 2.10
N LYS A 439 -13.55 9.25 2.51
CA LYS A 439 -14.35 10.08 1.60
C LYS A 439 -13.48 10.63 0.46
N PRO A 440 -14.01 10.71 -0.77
CA PRO A 440 -13.30 11.29 -1.89
C PRO A 440 -12.81 12.71 -1.59
N ILE A 441 -11.59 13.00 -2.00
CA ILE A 441 -11.04 14.36 -2.00
C ILE A 441 -10.47 14.69 -3.38
N LEU A 442 -10.42 15.98 -3.69
CA LEU A 442 -9.96 16.48 -4.99
C LEU A 442 -8.83 17.48 -4.74
N VAL A 443 -7.58 16.99 -4.76
CA VAL A 443 -6.40 17.82 -4.51
C VAL A 443 -5.99 18.52 -5.80
N VAL A 444 -5.81 19.83 -5.75
CA VAL A 444 -5.50 20.65 -6.92
C VAL A 444 -4.01 20.98 -6.94
N LEU A 445 -3.33 20.54 -8.01
CA LEU A 445 -1.97 20.93 -8.33
C LEU A 445 -1.97 22.01 -9.42
N ASP A 446 -1.22 23.09 -9.19
CA ASP A 446 -0.98 24.10 -10.22
C ASP A 446 0.04 23.61 -11.28
N PRO A 447 0.33 24.40 -12.33
CA PRO A 447 1.30 24.04 -13.37
C PRO A 447 2.73 23.76 -12.86
N GLN A 448 3.09 24.24 -11.67
CA GLN A 448 4.39 24.03 -11.01
C GLN A 448 4.36 22.84 -10.03
N GLY A 449 3.20 22.24 -9.80
CA GLY A 449 3.01 21.11 -8.89
C GLY A 449 2.75 21.53 -7.44
N LYS A 450 2.50 22.82 -7.18
CA LYS A 450 2.11 23.29 -5.85
C LYS A 450 0.66 22.92 -5.58
N VAL A 451 0.40 22.45 -4.36
CA VAL A 451 -0.98 22.24 -3.88
C VAL A 451 -1.63 23.60 -3.62
N VAL A 452 -2.64 23.95 -4.41
CA VAL A 452 -3.37 25.22 -4.28
C VAL A 452 -4.73 25.06 -3.61
N ASN A 453 -5.22 23.82 -3.52
CA ASN A 453 -6.38 23.43 -2.72
C ASN A 453 -6.26 21.94 -2.36
N GLN A 454 -6.38 21.61 -1.07
CA GLN A 454 -6.31 20.22 -0.60
C GLN A 454 -7.62 19.45 -0.81
N ASN A 455 -8.74 20.15 -0.96
CA ASN A 455 -10.01 19.50 -1.27
C ASN A 455 -10.97 20.45 -2.02
N ALA A 456 -10.87 20.44 -3.35
CA ALA A 456 -11.72 21.21 -4.25
C ALA A 456 -13.05 20.52 -4.61
N VAL A 457 -13.40 19.40 -3.96
CA VAL A 457 -14.68 18.71 -4.20
C VAL A 457 -15.86 19.66 -4.01
N HIS A 458 -15.85 20.44 -2.92
CA HIS A 458 -16.91 21.41 -2.65
C HIS A 458 -16.97 22.49 -3.73
N MET A 459 -15.83 22.99 -4.20
CA MET A 459 -15.79 23.97 -5.30
C MET A 459 -16.36 23.38 -6.59
N MET A 460 -16.02 22.12 -6.90
CA MET A 460 -16.52 21.41 -8.08
C MET A 460 -18.05 21.28 -8.03
N TRP A 461 -18.61 20.87 -6.90
CA TRP A 461 -20.07 20.71 -6.79
C TRP A 461 -20.82 22.05 -6.80
N ILE A 462 -20.27 23.11 -6.20
CA ILE A 462 -20.96 24.41 -6.15
C ILE A 462 -20.88 25.14 -7.49
N TRP A 463 -19.69 25.17 -8.10
CA TRP A 463 -19.35 26.08 -9.21
C TRP A 463 -18.96 25.38 -10.51
N GLY A 464 -18.76 24.06 -10.52
CA GLY A 464 -18.30 23.32 -11.69
C GLY A 464 -17.00 23.87 -12.26
N SER A 465 -16.97 24.11 -13.58
CA SER A 465 -15.80 24.65 -14.28
C SER A 465 -15.49 26.11 -13.92
N VAL A 466 -16.48 26.89 -13.47
CA VAL A 466 -16.31 28.32 -13.11
C VAL A 466 -15.37 28.49 -11.90
N ALA A 467 -15.21 27.43 -11.10
CA ALA A 467 -14.25 27.36 -10.01
C ALA A 467 -12.79 27.39 -10.46
N TYR A 468 -12.47 27.15 -11.74
CA TYR A 468 -11.10 27.26 -12.26
C TYR A 468 -10.43 28.58 -11.84
N PRO A 469 -9.17 28.57 -11.34
CA PRO A 469 -8.23 27.45 -11.23
C PRO A 469 -8.32 26.62 -9.93
N PHE A 470 -9.49 26.58 -9.29
CA PHE A 470 -9.81 25.83 -8.06
C PHE A 470 -8.95 26.22 -6.85
N THR A 471 -8.52 27.48 -6.78
CA THR A 471 -7.75 28.03 -5.66
C THR A 471 -8.67 28.60 -4.59
N SER A 472 -8.22 28.63 -3.33
CA SER A 472 -8.99 29.26 -2.23
C SER A 472 -9.30 30.73 -2.51
N LEU A 473 -8.38 31.47 -3.13
CA LEU A 473 -8.61 32.87 -3.53
C LEU A 473 -9.71 33.02 -4.58
N ARG A 474 -9.79 32.07 -5.54
CA ARG A 474 -10.86 32.05 -6.53
C ARG A 474 -12.20 31.78 -5.86
N GLU A 475 -12.24 30.83 -4.92
CA GLU A 475 -13.43 30.54 -4.12
C GLU A 475 -13.94 31.77 -3.34
N GLU A 476 -13.05 32.50 -2.67
CA GLU A 476 -13.40 33.75 -1.97
C GLU A 476 -13.98 34.82 -2.90
N THR A 477 -13.48 34.88 -4.14
CA THR A 477 -13.97 35.82 -5.15
C THR A 477 -15.38 35.44 -5.61
N LEU A 478 -15.61 34.16 -5.91
CA LEU A 478 -16.92 33.65 -6.28
C LEU A 478 -17.96 33.91 -5.18
N TRP A 479 -17.62 33.66 -3.92
CA TRP A 479 -18.52 33.95 -2.81
C TRP A 479 -18.82 35.42 -2.59
N ARG A 480 -17.92 36.33 -3.01
CA ARG A 480 -18.10 37.77 -2.87
C ARG A 480 -19.01 38.34 -3.95
N GLU A 481 -18.95 37.76 -5.14
CA GLU A 481 -19.76 38.15 -6.30
C GLU A 481 -21.15 37.52 -6.27
N GLU A 482 -21.32 36.43 -5.50
CA GLU A 482 -22.59 35.70 -5.44
C GLU A 482 -23.57 36.26 -4.41
N SER A 483 -24.86 36.04 -4.67
CA SER A 483 -25.96 36.34 -3.75
C SER A 483 -26.87 35.12 -3.57
N TRP A 484 -27.71 35.12 -2.53
CA TRP A 484 -28.70 34.05 -2.36
C TRP A 484 -29.83 34.19 -3.37
N ARG A 485 -29.71 33.51 -4.50
CA ARG A 485 -30.66 33.54 -5.63
C ARG A 485 -30.94 32.14 -6.14
N ILE A 486 -32.00 32.01 -6.95
CA ILE A 486 -32.50 30.69 -7.39
C ILE A 486 -31.47 29.99 -8.27
N GLU A 487 -30.65 30.76 -8.98
CA GLU A 487 -29.53 30.27 -9.77
C GLU A 487 -28.51 29.55 -8.90
N LEU A 488 -28.12 30.18 -7.78
CA LEU A 488 -27.23 29.54 -6.81
C LEU A 488 -27.85 28.26 -6.27
N LEU A 489 -29.15 28.19 -6.05
CA LEU A 489 -29.81 26.99 -5.53
C LEU A 489 -29.96 25.86 -6.55
N ALA A 490 -30.37 26.16 -7.77
CA ALA A 490 -30.91 25.14 -8.66
C ALA A 490 -30.56 25.27 -10.15
N ASP A 491 -29.78 26.28 -10.59
CA ASP A 491 -29.45 26.46 -12.03
C ASP A 491 -28.84 25.20 -12.67
N THR A 492 -27.99 24.50 -11.91
CA THR A 492 -27.25 23.33 -12.38
C THR A 492 -28.04 22.01 -12.31
N ILE A 493 -29.32 22.05 -11.92
CA ILE A 493 -30.08 20.83 -11.55
C ILE A 493 -31.06 20.45 -12.64
N ASP A 494 -31.80 21.43 -13.16
CA ASP A 494 -32.68 21.22 -14.29
C ASP A 494 -32.63 22.42 -15.24
N PRO A 495 -32.26 22.23 -16.52
CA PRO A 495 -32.19 23.30 -17.52
C PRO A 495 -33.50 24.06 -17.71
N VAL A 496 -34.65 23.47 -17.35
CA VAL A 496 -35.96 24.12 -17.44
C VAL A 496 -36.04 25.33 -16.50
N ILE A 497 -35.33 25.31 -15.36
CA ILE A 497 -35.30 26.42 -14.40
C ILE A 497 -34.76 27.69 -15.06
N PHE A 498 -33.72 27.58 -15.90
CA PHE A 498 -33.17 28.71 -16.64
C PHE A 498 -34.21 29.41 -17.52
N ASN A 499 -35.10 28.65 -18.15
CA ASN A 499 -36.18 29.20 -18.96
C ASN A 499 -37.21 29.92 -18.08
N TRP A 500 -37.57 29.35 -16.92
CA TRP A 500 -38.51 29.98 -16.00
C TRP A 500 -37.98 31.29 -15.41
N ILE A 501 -36.67 31.35 -15.14
CA ILE A 501 -35.96 32.56 -14.71
C ILE A 501 -36.05 33.63 -15.80
N SER A 502 -35.69 33.27 -17.04
CA SER A 502 -35.71 34.17 -18.20
C SER A 502 -37.11 34.72 -18.49
N ASP A 503 -38.14 33.90 -18.32
CA ASP A 503 -39.55 34.27 -18.50
C ASP A 503 -40.12 35.10 -17.33
N GLY A 504 -39.36 35.28 -16.24
CA GLY A 504 -39.80 36.01 -15.05
C GLY A 504 -40.96 35.35 -14.29
N LYS A 505 -41.10 34.02 -14.40
CA LYS A 505 -42.16 33.25 -13.72
C LYS A 505 -41.89 33.13 -12.23
N ILE A 506 -42.92 32.81 -11.45
CA ILE A 506 -42.75 32.42 -10.05
C ILE A 506 -42.30 30.96 -10.01
N ILE A 507 -41.18 30.69 -9.37
CA ILE A 507 -40.57 29.37 -9.27
C ILE A 507 -40.74 28.86 -7.84
N CYS A 508 -41.31 27.66 -7.71
CA CYS A 508 -41.52 26.99 -6.44
C CYS A 508 -40.73 25.67 -6.43
N LEU A 509 -39.64 25.63 -5.67
CA LEU A 509 -38.94 24.40 -5.32
C LEU A 509 -39.58 23.82 -4.06
N PHE A 510 -39.94 22.54 -4.08
CA PHE A 510 -40.52 21.91 -2.91
C PHE A 510 -40.09 20.45 -2.78
N GLY A 511 -40.19 19.89 -1.59
CA GLY A 511 -39.76 18.53 -1.31
C GLY A 511 -40.37 17.98 -0.03
N GLY A 512 -40.13 16.70 0.25
CA GLY A 512 -40.72 15.98 1.38
C GLY A 512 -40.95 14.50 1.06
N GLU A 513 -41.27 13.69 2.07
CA GLU A 513 -41.65 12.28 1.85
C GLU A 513 -43.17 12.06 1.86
N ASP A 514 -43.94 12.98 2.45
CA ASP A 514 -45.38 12.87 2.59
C ASP A 514 -46.11 13.26 1.30
N ILE A 515 -46.60 12.26 0.56
CA ILE A 515 -47.34 12.46 -0.68
C ILE A 515 -48.71 13.15 -0.48
N GLU A 516 -49.36 12.96 0.67
CA GLU A 516 -50.63 13.62 0.97
C GLU A 516 -50.41 15.11 1.19
N TRP A 517 -49.32 15.47 1.87
CA TRP A 517 -48.89 16.86 1.96
C TRP A 517 -48.56 17.44 0.58
N VAL A 518 -47.80 16.71 -0.26
CA VAL A 518 -47.47 17.14 -1.63
C VAL A 518 -48.74 17.44 -2.43
N ARG A 519 -49.73 16.53 -2.45
CA ARG A 519 -51.01 16.74 -3.14
C ARG A 519 -51.74 17.98 -2.64
N LYS A 520 -51.88 18.14 -1.32
CA LYS A 520 -52.55 19.29 -0.71
C LYS A 520 -51.83 20.58 -1.10
N PHE A 521 -50.51 20.62 -0.92
CA PHE A 521 -49.68 21.77 -1.22
C PHE A 521 -49.75 22.19 -2.69
N THR A 522 -49.54 21.27 -3.63
CA THR A 522 -49.55 21.62 -5.07
C THR A 522 -50.91 22.12 -5.55
N ASN A 523 -52.00 21.56 -5.01
CA ASN A 523 -53.35 22.00 -5.34
C ASN A 523 -53.65 23.40 -4.76
N THR A 524 -53.29 23.64 -3.50
CA THR A 524 -53.43 24.95 -2.86
C THR A 524 -52.59 26.00 -3.57
N ALA A 525 -51.31 25.73 -3.84
CA ALA A 525 -50.41 26.65 -4.53
C ALA A 525 -50.94 27.04 -5.92
N ARG A 526 -51.45 26.07 -6.69
CA ARG A 526 -52.06 26.32 -8.00
C ARG A 526 -53.33 27.15 -7.90
N SER A 527 -54.19 26.87 -6.91
CA SER A 527 -55.40 27.65 -6.65
C SER A 527 -55.08 29.11 -6.30
N VAL A 528 -54.08 29.32 -5.43
CA VAL A 528 -53.62 30.65 -5.04
C VAL A 528 -53.00 31.40 -6.21
N ALA A 529 -52.16 30.73 -7.00
CA ALA A 529 -51.55 31.35 -8.18
C ALA A 529 -52.59 31.78 -9.22
N ASN A 530 -53.62 30.95 -9.45
CA ASN A 530 -54.75 31.31 -10.31
C ASN A 530 -55.55 32.51 -9.75
N ALA A 531 -55.78 32.55 -8.43
CA ALA A 531 -56.50 33.64 -7.77
C ALA A 531 -55.69 34.95 -7.76
N ALA A 532 -54.36 34.87 -7.66
CA ALA A 532 -53.42 36.00 -7.75
C ALA A 532 -53.08 36.39 -9.19
N ASN A 533 -53.53 35.63 -10.19
CA ASN A 533 -53.20 35.80 -11.61
C ASN A 533 -51.67 35.83 -11.88
N VAL A 534 -50.92 34.93 -11.22
CA VAL A 534 -49.47 34.81 -11.36
C VAL A 534 -49.07 33.47 -11.99
N PRO A 535 -48.09 33.45 -12.92
CA PRO A 535 -47.60 32.20 -13.49
C PRO A 535 -46.65 31.51 -12.50
N ILE A 536 -47.11 30.40 -11.89
CA ILE A 536 -46.29 29.57 -11.00
C ILE A 536 -45.83 28.30 -11.70
N GLU A 537 -44.53 28.00 -11.59
CA GLU A 537 -43.91 26.75 -12.01
C GLU A 537 -43.38 26.03 -10.77
N MET A 538 -43.74 24.76 -10.61
CA MET A 538 -43.42 23.97 -9.42
C MET A 538 -42.50 22.81 -9.80
N LEU A 539 -41.39 22.66 -9.08
CA LEU A 539 -40.46 21.55 -9.22
C LEU A 539 -40.30 20.81 -7.91
N TYR A 540 -40.55 19.49 -7.94
CA TYR A 540 -40.31 18.61 -6.82
C TYR A 540 -38.85 18.15 -6.79
N VAL A 541 -38.15 18.49 -5.69
CA VAL A 541 -36.71 18.27 -5.46
C VAL A 541 -36.46 17.21 -4.37
N GLY A 542 -37.50 16.57 -3.84
CA GLY A 542 -37.36 15.44 -2.93
C GLY A 542 -36.67 15.75 -1.59
N LYS A 543 -35.79 14.85 -1.14
CA LYS A 543 -35.16 14.83 0.19
C LYS A 543 -33.73 14.28 0.13
N SER A 544 -32.86 14.61 1.08
CA SER A 544 -31.41 14.30 1.07
C SER A 544 -31.06 12.83 0.89
N ASN A 545 -31.96 11.94 1.33
CA ASN A 545 -31.84 10.50 1.17
C ASN A 545 -32.95 10.01 0.22
N PRO A 546 -32.78 10.14 -1.11
CA PRO A 546 -33.80 9.76 -2.08
C PRO A 546 -33.95 8.23 -2.11
N ARG A 547 -34.82 7.71 -1.25
CA ARG A 547 -35.14 6.27 -1.18
C ARG A 547 -36.35 5.92 -2.05
N ILE A 548 -36.80 4.67 -1.92
CA ILE A 548 -38.01 4.13 -2.55
C ILE A 548 -39.22 5.08 -2.42
N LYS A 549 -39.39 5.74 -1.27
CA LYS A 549 -40.47 6.72 -1.07
C LYS A 549 -40.39 7.91 -2.04
N VAL A 550 -39.22 8.52 -2.22
CA VAL A 550 -39.05 9.64 -3.15
C VAL A 550 -39.29 9.18 -4.59
N LYS A 551 -38.84 7.97 -4.94
CA LYS A 551 -39.13 7.35 -6.25
C LYS A 551 -40.63 7.10 -6.49
N ASN A 552 -41.34 6.64 -5.47
CA ASN A 552 -42.79 6.45 -5.51
C ASN A 552 -43.51 7.79 -5.64
N ASN A 553 -43.08 8.81 -4.90
CA ASN A 553 -43.61 10.17 -5.01
C ASN A 553 -43.44 10.73 -6.42
N ASN A 554 -42.26 10.57 -7.04
CA ASN A 554 -42.05 10.97 -8.44
C ASN A 554 -43.06 10.30 -9.38
N SER A 555 -43.31 8.99 -9.20
CA SER A 555 -44.28 8.24 -10.03
C SER A 555 -45.71 8.76 -9.86
N ILE A 556 -46.11 9.11 -8.64
CA ILE A 556 -47.43 9.66 -8.32
C ILE A 556 -47.56 11.09 -8.87
N ILE A 557 -46.55 11.94 -8.70
CA ILE A 557 -46.52 13.31 -9.21
C ILE A 557 -46.72 13.34 -10.73
N VAL A 558 -46.09 12.41 -11.45
CA VAL A 558 -46.28 12.25 -12.90
C VAL A 558 -47.69 11.77 -13.24
N ALA A 559 -48.18 10.73 -12.57
CA ALA A 559 -49.50 10.16 -12.83
C ALA A 559 -50.64 11.16 -12.58
N GLU A 560 -50.52 11.96 -11.51
CA GLU A 560 -51.52 12.95 -11.10
C GLU A 560 -51.27 14.36 -11.67
N LYS A 561 -50.17 14.57 -12.40
CA LYS A 561 -49.78 15.86 -12.99
C LYS A 561 -49.74 17.00 -11.95
N LEU A 562 -49.12 16.73 -10.81
CA LEU A 562 -49.05 17.69 -9.70
C LEU A 562 -48.04 18.82 -9.97
N SER A 563 -46.89 18.50 -10.54
CA SER A 563 -45.79 19.44 -10.78
C SER A 563 -44.76 18.86 -11.78
N HIS A 564 -43.71 19.63 -12.09
CA HIS A 564 -42.46 19.06 -12.61
C HIS A 564 -41.76 18.25 -11.51
N HIS A 565 -40.89 17.33 -11.92
CA HIS A 565 -40.12 16.48 -11.00
C HIS A 565 -38.75 16.18 -11.60
N LEU A 566 -37.78 15.86 -10.74
CA LEU A 566 -36.48 15.35 -11.15
C LEU A 566 -36.56 13.83 -11.37
N PRO A 567 -36.43 13.33 -12.62
CA PRO A 567 -36.59 11.90 -12.90
C PRO A 567 -35.41 11.07 -12.36
N ASP A 568 -34.21 11.64 -12.35
CA ASP A 568 -33.00 11.02 -11.84
C ASP A 568 -32.81 11.32 -10.34
N LEU A 569 -32.74 10.27 -9.52
CA LEU A 569 -32.49 10.39 -8.09
C LEU A 569 -31.10 10.95 -7.79
N THR A 570 -30.15 10.80 -8.71
CA THR A 570 -28.80 11.37 -8.63
C THR A 570 -28.85 12.90 -8.57
N LEU A 571 -29.75 13.53 -9.32
CA LEU A 571 -29.93 14.99 -9.28
C LEU A 571 -30.57 15.47 -7.98
N ILE A 572 -31.47 14.67 -7.39
CA ILE A 572 -32.03 14.94 -6.06
C ILE A 572 -30.92 14.86 -5.01
N TRP A 573 -30.11 13.80 -5.03
CA TRP A 573 -28.94 13.66 -4.16
C TRP A 573 -27.99 14.86 -4.33
N PHE A 574 -27.70 15.24 -5.58
CA PHE A 574 -26.79 16.32 -5.90
C PHE A 574 -27.27 17.69 -5.38
N PHE A 575 -28.57 18.00 -5.45
CA PHE A 575 -29.14 19.22 -4.84
C PHE A 575 -28.71 19.37 -3.37
N TRP A 576 -28.89 18.30 -2.59
CA TRP A 576 -28.61 18.31 -1.16
C TRP A 576 -27.11 18.30 -0.86
N VAL A 577 -26.33 17.47 -1.56
CA VAL A 577 -24.86 17.41 -1.39
C VAL A 577 -24.18 18.72 -1.80
N ARG A 578 -24.73 19.42 -2.79
CA ARG A 578 -24.28 20.75 -3.18
C ARG A 578 -24.54 21.78 -2.07
N LEU A 579 -25.71 21.77 -1.43
CA LEU A 579 -26.01 22.61 -0.26
C LEU A 579 -25.08 22.30 0.93
N GLU A 580 -24.85 21.02 1.23
CA GLU A 580 -23.87 20.60 2.24
C GLU A 580 -22.46 21.12 1.93
N SER A 581 -22.11 21.19 0.65
CA SER A 581 -20.81 21.72 0.23
C SER A 581 -20.71 23.23 0.30
N MET A 582 -21.80 23.95 0.02
CA MET A 582 -21.84 25.38 0.29
C MET A 582 -21.60 25.65 1.78
N TRP A 583 -22.20 24.84 2.66
CA TRP A 583 -21.98 24.92 4.11
C TRP A 583 -20.52 24.65 4.49
N HIS A 584 -19.94 23.55 4.00
CA HIS A 584 -18.53 23.20 4.25
C HIS A 584 -17.58 24.30 3.77
N SER A 585 -17.79 24.79 2.54
CA SER A 585 -17.00 25.88 1.96
C SER A 585 -17.08 27.15 2.83
N LYS A 586 -18.30 27.60 3.19
CA LYS A 586 -18.51 28.78 4.03
C LYS A 586 -17.83 28.66 5.40
N ILE A 587 -17.91 27.50 6.06
CA ILE A 587 -17.24 27.26 7.35
C ILE A 587 -15.71 27.35 7.21
N ASN A 588 -15.13 26.77 6.15
CA ASN A 588 -13.70 26.84 5.91
C ASN A 588 -13.21 28.29 5.72
N HIS A 589 -14.08 29.17 5.23
CA HIS A 589 -13.86 30.62 5.11
C HIS A 589 -14.23 31.43 6.37
N GLY A 590 -14.47 30.76 7.51
CA GLY A 590 -14.80 31.42 8.79
C GLY A 590 -16.18 32.09 8.81
N LYS A 591 -17.09 31.69 7.92
CA LYS A 591 -18.47 32.19 7.88
C LYS A 591 -19.37 31.41 8.82
N SER A 592 -20.36 32.10 9.35
CA SER A 592 -21.30 31.65 10.38
C SER A 592 -22.66 32.29 10.14
N VAL A 593 -23.70 31.79 10.80
CA VAL A 593 -25.07 32.33 10.71
C VAL A 593 -25.08 33.81 11.13
N GLU A 594 -24.23 34.23 12.05
CA GLU A 594 -24.23 35.60 12.57
C GLU A 594 -23.56 36.62 11.62
N ASN A 595 -22.64 36.18 10.76
CA ASN A 595 -21.79 37.08 9.97
C ASN A 595 -21.94 36.94 8.44
N ASP A 596 -22.73 35.99 7.95
CA ASP A 596 -22.91 35.73 6.52
C ASP A 596 -24.38 35.38 6.21
N PRO A 597 -25.11 36.20 5.44
CA PRO A 597 -26.53 35.95 5.17
C PRO A 597 -26.74 34.69 4.33
N ILE A 598 -25.82 34.37 3.40
CA ILE A 598 -25.91 33.14 2.60
C ILE A 598 -25.77 31.91 3.51
N MET A 599 -24.91 31.96 4.54
CA MET A 599 -24.79 30.90 5.53
C MET A 599 -26.09 30.68 6.32
N GLN A 600 -26.82 31.76 6.66
CA GLN A 600 -28.15 31.63 7.30
C GLN A 600 -29.11 30.86 6.40
N GLU A 601 -29.13 31.23 5.12
CA GLU A 601 -30.00 30.63 4.11
C GLU A 601 -29.69 29.15 3.87
N ILE A 602 -28.41 28.79 3.72
CA ILE A 602 -27.96 27.39 3.59
C ILE A 602 -28.41 26.58 4.81
N MET A 603 -28.22 27.12 6.02
CA MET A 603 -28.62 26.46 7.26
C MET A 603 -30.14 26.30 7.38
N THR A 604 -30.93 27.28 6.91
CA THR A 604 -32.39 27.15 6.80
C THR A 604 -32.74 25.96 5.90
N MET A 605 -32.17 25.89 4.70
CA MET A 605 -32.43 24.82 3.73
C MET A 605 -32.06 23.45 4.27
N LEU A 606 -30.87 23.29 4.86
CA LEU A 606 -30.45 22.02 5.46
C LEU A 606 -31.34 21.60 6.64
N SER A 607 -31.95 22.56 7.35
CA SER A 607 -32.93 22.25 8.39
C SER A 607 -34.28 21.76 7.85
N PHE A 608 -34.58 21.99 6.57
CA PHE A 608 -35.80 21.50 5.91
C PHE A 608 -35.73 19.99 5.69
N ASP A 609 -34.52 19.44 5.49
CA ASP A 609 -34.32 18.00 5.39
C ASP A 609 -34.70 17.26 6.69
N GLY A 610 -34.54 17.92 7.85
CA GLY A 610 -34.98 17.39 9.13
C GLY A 610 -36.50 17.30 9.30
N SER A 611 -37.30 17.94 8.43
CA SER A 611 -38.77 17.94 8.48
C SER A 611 -39.34 16.57 8.08
N GLU A 612 -40.35 16.09 8.82
CA GLU A 612 -41.05 14.84 8.50
C GLU A 612 -42.15 15.01 7.45
N GLN A 613 -42.64 16.24 7.22
CA GLN A 613 -43.67 16.54 6.24
C GLN A 613 -43.03 16.89 4.88
N GLY A 614 -43.02 18.18 4.54
CA GLY A 614 -42.34 18.73 3.38
C GLY A 614 -41.77 20.12 3.65
N TRP A 615 -41.37 20.80 2.59
CA TRP A 615 -40.82 22.16 2.59
C TRP A 615 -41.04 22.79 1.22
N ALA A 616 -41.06 24.12 1.16
CA ALA A 616 -41.06 24.83 -0.12
C ALA A 616 -40.30 26.16 -0.04
N VAL A 617 -39.75 26.55 -1.19
CA VAL A 617 -39.08 27.82 -1.48
C VAL A 617 -39.73 28.40 -2.73
N ILE A 618 -40.27 29.60 -2.63
CA ILE A 618 -40.97 30.31 -3.69
C ILE A 618 -40.25 31.63 -3.95
N CYS A 619 -39.88 31.86 -5.21
CA CYS A 619 -39.15 33.06 -5.62
C CYS A 619 -39.65 33.54 -6.98
N LYS A 620 -39.31 34.77 -7.35
CA LYS A 620 -39.57 35.30 -8.69
C LYS A 620 -38.30 35.14 -9.54
N GLY A 621 -38.47 34.60 -10.75
CA GLY A 621 -37.36 34.32 -11.67
C GLY A 621 -36.60 35.57 -12.15
N SER A 622 -37.22 36.74 -12.13
CA SER A 622 -36.56 38.01 -12.47
C SER A 622 -36.81 39.07 -11.39
N GLY A 623 -35.75 39.76 -10.94
CA GLY A 623 -35.83 40.85 -9.97
C GLY A 623 -35.21 40.53 -8.61
N ALA A 624 -35.64 41.26 -7.57
CA ALA A 624 -35.05 41.22 -6.23
C ALA A 624 -34.97 39.81 -5.63
N SER A 625 -33.85 39.53 -4.96
CA SER A 625 -33.40 38.23 -4.42
C SER A 625 -34.23 37.66 -3.25
N GLU A 626 -35.48 38.07 -3.09
CA GLU A 626 -36.30 37.63 -1.97
C GLU A 626 -36.93 36.26 -2.26
N MET A 627 -36.82 35.34 -1.28
CA MET A 627 -37.39 34.01 -1.37
C MET A 627 -38.30 33.75 -0.16
N ALA A 628 -39.56 33.43 -0.43
CA ALA A 628 -40.46 32.90 0.58
C ALA A 628 -40.10 31.44 0.84
N LYS A 629 -39.80 31.08 2.09
CA LYS A 629 -39.39 29.72 2.47
C LYS A 629 -40.00 29.31 3.79
N ALA A 630 -40.50 28.07 3.88
CA ALA A 630 -41.00 27.51 5.14
C ALA A 630 -41.17 25.99 5.08
N LYS A 631 -41.31 25.37 6.27
CA LYS A 631 -41.52 23.94 6.45
C LYS A 631 -43.01 23.59 6.43
N GLY A 632 -43.33 22.47 5.78
CA GLY A 632 -44.54 21.67 5.97
C GLY A 632 -45.83 22.48 6.07
N ASP A 633 -46.50 22.37 7.22
CA ASP A 633 -47.76 23.06 7.48
C ASP A 633 -47.64 24.59 7.47
N THR A 634 -46.49 25.18 7.78
CA THR A 634 -46.35 26.65 7.84
C THR A 634 -46.49 27.27 6.46
N ILE A 635 -45.80 26.72 5.44
CA ILE A 635 -45.90 27.23 4.07
C ILE A 635 -47.27 26.91 3.46
N TRP A 636 -47.84 25.75 3.77
CA TRP A 636 -49.18 25.38 3.34
C TRP A 636 -50.24 26.30 3.95
N GLN A 637 -50.17 26.57 5.25
CA GLN A 637 -51.08 27.47 5.96
C GLN A 637 -51.00 28.89 5.40
N ALA A 638 -49.79 29.40 5.13
CA ALA A 638 -49.61 30.72 4.52
C ALA A 638 -50.34 30.87 3.19
N LEU A 639 -50.32 29.83 2.36
CA LEU A 639 -51.07 29.79 1.10
C LEU A 639 -52.58 29.62 1.33
N ASN A 640 -52.99 28.79 2.30
CA ASN A 640 -54.40 28.62 2.64
C ASN A 640 -55.04 29.92 3.18
N ASP A 641 -54.24 30.74 3.86
CA ASP A 641 -54.63 32.04 4.40
C ASP A 641 -54.56 33.18 3.36
N TYR A 642 -54.46 32.87 2.06
CA TYR A 642 -54.35 33.85 0.97
C TYR A 642 -55.39 34.96 1.01
N GLU A 643 -56.64 34.64 1.36
CA GLU A 643 -57.72 35.63 1.48
C GLU A 643 -57.40 36.77 2.48
N GLN A 644 -56.55 36.51 3.47
CA GLN A 644 -56.17 37.47 4.50
C GLN A 644 -55.11 38.47 4.02
N TRP A 645 -54.30 38.11 3.02
CA TRP A 645 -53.18 38.93 2.54
C TRP A 645 -53.23 39.23 1.05
N LYS A 646 -54.24 38.75 0.31
CA LYS A 646 -54.43 39.01 -1.13
C LYS A 646 -54.34 40.49 -1.51
N GLY A 647 -54.85 41.41 -0.67
CA GLY A 647 -54.80 42.84 -0.93
C GLY A 647 -53.38 43.41 -0.95
N ARG A 648 -52.42 42.74 -0.29
CA ARG A 648 -51.00 43.14 -0.30
C ARG A 648 -50.30 42.76 -1.59
N VAL A 649 -50.80 41.78 -2.34
CA VAL A 649 -50.20 41.36 -3.62
C VAL A 649 -50.19 42.50 -4.62
N ASP A 650 -51.26 43.29 -4.69
CA ASP A 650 -51.36 44.45 -5.59
C ASP A 650 -50.42 45.60 -5.17
N GLU A 651 -50.02 45.65 -3.89
CA GLU A 651 -49.18 46.73 -3.34
C GLU A 651 -47.68 46.43 -3.45
N ILE A 652 -47.27 45.20 -3.14
CA ILE A 652 -45.86 44.82 -2.97
C ILE A 652 -45.45 43.55 -3.74
N ASP A 653 -46.28 43.09 -4.68
CA ASP A 653 -46.10 41.85 -5.45
C ASP A 653 -46.29 40.56 -4.61
N PHE A 654 -46.44 39.42 -5.29
CA PHE A 654 -46.83 38.15 -4.68
C PHE A 654 -45.81 37.62 -3.65
N VAL A 655 -44.53 37.55 -4.01
CA VAL A 655 -43.50 36.94 -3.17
C VAL A 655 -43.23 37.77 -1.90
N PRO A 656 -43.05 39.10 -1.96
CA PRO A 656 -42.90 39.91 -0.75
C PRO A 656 -44.12 39.87 0.17
N ALA A 657 -45.34 39.87 -0.39
CA ALA A 657 -46.58 39.72 0.39
C ALA A 657 -46.64 38.38 1.13
N LEU A 658 -46.23 37.29 0.47
CA LEU A 658 -46.14 35.97 1.08
C LEU A 658 -45.08 35.93 2.20
N ILE A 659 -43.91 36.56 2.01
CA ILE A 659 -42.87 36.68 3.05
C ILE A 659 -43.41 37.44 4.27
N GLU A 660 -44.09 38.56 4.06
CA GLU A 660 -44.68 39.35 5.15
C GLU A 660 -45.67 38.52 5.97
N HIS A 661 -46.49 37.69 5.31
CA HIS A 661 -47.44 36.82 5.98
C HIS A 661 -46.76 35.65 6.71
N LEU A 662 -45.75 35.01 6.10
CA LEU A 662 -44.97 33.95 6.74
C LEU A 662 -44.26 34.43 8.01
N ASN A 663 -43.79 35.67 8.04
CA ASN A 663 -43.20 36.28 9.23
C ASN A 663 -44.23 36.46 10.36
N LYS A 664 -45.52 36.63 10.04
CA LYS A 664 -46.61 36.71 11.04
C LYS A 664 -46.97 35.34 11.61
N LEU A 665 -46.79 34.27 10.83
CA LEU A 665 -47.04 32.89 11.26
C LEU A 665 -45.91 32.31 12.10
N HIS A 666 -44.73 32.93 12.11
CA HIS A 666 -43.60 32.48 12.93
C HIS A 666 -43.94 32.53 14.42
N THR A 667 -43.90 31.36 15.06
CA THR A 667 -44.08 31.25 16.51
C THR A 667 -42.72 31.33 17.23
N PRO A 668 -42.67 31.93 18.44
CA PRO A 668 -41.46 31.94 19.25
C PRO A 668 -41.08 30.55 19.79
N HIS A 669 -41.96 29.55 19.65
CA HIS A 669 -41.75 28.16 20.03
C HIS A 669 -41.61 27.28 18.79
N HIS A 670 -40.38 26.98 18.39
CA HIS A 670 -40.09 26.04 17.31
C HIS A 670 -39.00 25.04 17.72
N CYS A 671 -38.99 23.88 17.06
CA CYS A 671 -37.95 22.87 17.21
C CYS A 671 -37.38 22.56 15.83
N ASN A 672 -36.20 23.10 15.53
CA ASN A 672 -35.53 22.83 14.28
C ASN A 672 -34.54 21.69 14.45
N ARG A 673 -34.68 20.71 13.56
CA ARG A 673 -33.77 19.58 13.46
C ARG A 673 -32.85 19.80 12.28
N LEU A 674 -31.57 19.91 12.55
CA LEU A 674 -30.52 19.92 11.52
C LEU A 674 -29.87 18.54 11.53
N ILE A 675 -29.89 17.86 10.38
CA ILE A 675 -29.17 16.61 10.19
C ILE A 675 -27.94 16.97 9.38
N LEU A 676 -26.78 17.04 10.05
CA LEU A 676 -25.51 17.18 9.35
C LEU A 676 -25.03 15.79 8.93
N PRO A 677 -24.52 15.63 7.70
CA PRO A 677 -23.92 14.38 7.27
C PRO A 677 -22.78 14.04 8.24
N GLY A 678 -22.90 12.90 8.92
CA GLY A 678 -21.80 12.38 9.71
C GLY A 678 -20.59 12.17 8.78
N LEU A 679 -19.39 12.52 9.27
CA LEU A 679 -18.09 12.05 8.76
C LEU A 679 -17.29 12.97 7.81
N THR A 680 -17.68 14.22 7.52
CA THR A 680 -16.80 15.19 6.80
C THR A 680 -16.25 16.26 7.76
N GLY A 681 -15.10 15.99 8.39
CA GLY A 681 -14.38 17.00 9.18
C GLY A 681 -15.09 17.39 10.48
N SER A 682 -14.44 18.23 11.27
CA SER A 682 -14.87 18.64 12.61
C SER A 682 -16.32 19.14 12.61
N ILE A 683 -17.25 18.30 13.11
CA ILE A 683 -18.62 18.73 13.43
C ILE A 683 -18.47 19.93 14.39
N PRO A 684 -18.96 21.12 14.02
CA PRO A 684 -18.77 22.32 14.84
C PRO A 684 -19.23 22.04 16.27
N GLU A 685 -18.43 22.42 17.27
CA GLU A 685 -18.79 22.23 18.68
C GLU A 685 -20.04 23.02 19.06
N LYS A 686 -20.30 24.12 18.33
CA LYS A 686 -21.47 24.97 18.49
C LYS A 686 -22.06 25.28 17.13
N VAL A 687 -23.36 25.05 17.02
CA VAL A 687 -24.20 25.43 15.88
C VAL A 687 -25.36 26.23 16.43
N VAL A 688 -25.73 27.33 15.78
CA VAL A 688 -26.91 28.12 16.15
C VAL A 688 -28.06 27.87 15.18
N CYS A 689 -29.28 27.97 15.69
CA CYS A 689 -30.48 27.88 14.88
C CYS A 689 -30.57 29.09 13.93
N ALA A 690 -30.76 28.85 12.64
CA ALA A 690 -30.91 29.93 11.65
C ALA A 690 -32.18 30.78 11.86
N GLU A 691 -33.21 30.25 12.54
CA GLU A 691 -34.48 30.96 12.77
C GLU A 691 -34.47 31.82 14.06
N CYS A 692 -33.85 31.36 15.16
CA CYS A 692 -33.83 32.11 16.43
C CYS A 692 -32.45 32.48 16.99
N GLY A 693 -31.36 32.07 16.34
CA GLY A 693 -29.99 32.31 16.80
C GLY A 693 -29.61 31.58 18.09
N ARG A 694 -30.49 30.75 18.67
CA ARG A 694 -30.17 29.99 19.89
C ARG A 694 -29.22 28.84 19.58
N PRO A 695 -28.31 28.48 20.50
CA PRO A 695 -27.45 27.31 20.33
C PRO A 695 -28.31 26.05 20.22
N MET A 696 -28.00 25.22 19.22
CA MET A 696 -28.65 23.92 19.01
C MET A 696 -27.99 22.86 19.88
N GLU A 697 -28.80 21.94 20.40
CA GLU A 697 -28.30 20.78 21.15
C GLU A 697 -27.75 19.72 20.18
N LYS A 698 -26.59 19.15 20.53
CA LYS A 698 -25.93 18.11 19.73
C LYS A 698 -26.37 16.73 20.21
N PHE A 699 -27.00 15.96 19.32
CA PHE A 699 -27.36 14.56 19.55
C PHE A 699 -26.72 13.65 18.52
N ILE A 700 -26.28 12.46 18.95
CA ILE A 700 -25.96 11.35 18.04
C ILE A 700 -27.24 10.54 17.84
N MET A 701 -27.64 10.32 16.60
CA MET A 701 -28.87 9.61 16.27
C MET A 701 -28.57 8.36 15.46
N TYR A 702 -29.05 7.22 15.95
CA TYR A 702 -29.14 5.99 15.20
C TYR A 702 -30.57 5.86 14.67
N ARG A 703 -30.74 5.85 13.35
CA ARG A 703 -32.05 5.65 12.72
C ARG A 703 -32.06 4.29 12.03
N CYS A 704 -32.87 3.37 12.53
CA CYS A 704 -33.23 2.15 11.81
C CYS A 704 -34.49 2.45 11.01
N CYS A 705 -34.40 2.40 9.70
CA CYS A 705 -35.57 2.51 8.83
C CYS A 705 -35.92 1.10 8.36
N THR A 706 -37.14 0.66 8.65
CA THR A 706 -37.74 -0.50 7.96
C THR A 706 -38.36 0.03 6.67
N ASP A 707 -37.88 -0.46 5.54
CA ASP A 707 -38.34 -0.08 4.21
C ASP A 707 -39.85 -0.21 4.03
#